data_AF-A0AA97PS59-F1
#
_entry.id   AF-A0AA97PS59-F1
#
_cell.length_a   1.000
_cell.length_b   1.000
_cell.length_c   1.000
_cell.angle_alpha   90.00
_cell.angle_beta   90.00
_cell.angle_gamma   90.00
#
_symmetry.space_group_name_H-M   'P 1'
#
loop_
_entity.id
_entity.type
_entity.pdbx_description
1 polymer ?
#
loop_
_entity_poly.entity_id
_entity_poly.type
_entity_poly.pdbx_seq_one_letter_code
_entity_poly.pdbx_strand_id
1 'polypeptide(L)'
;SHWYNDVRKSIEFCPKSSPWESLGLGTGWTLAPFDGDEWRLQTFNYQLLSPLSSTAEAVGACLQAIEDIEYMHLMLEESTGTLKIELPRLDLGFRLAPGSTGMQSVQFRGMQVDSDQSLGTLGGLASKLLLTSKSREKRAVIIPDGHVAWRESDHHVIVDIAKGSASRTHFYDIDMLLGRLQDNGSLRSKLKIAYLHGITSFTIPDPLTSCTGTEQALSILQSSAVKSMSSNLSEEDVQLLGKISRLTPSRQFYPRDLCVMQEVTWLPGLSFLSQPSHYHVEVMGILEHAEVQSIFCTSSRTKERMRDSVKRLKEAQDLDSSLLLRDMVNTAWVRVSGFGAENFTTQHDRTYASRDRARFEPGEYDCFAMSSAIYSGEAVLAREPGTTSIRHMNWLLSILEASIGIDGDPATQATRPLPRISGKFFISQLAADRWKLLPDAWKGPIVEYGLAIHQVQRAERLLALASPERQHELTAELSDPGHSNWDPLELPLVLLMEIETNMTIRAIQMCIAKEMISPPGHQNASMQLNMGEGKSSVIVPAVAAILASMRESLIRVIVGKPQSKQMFQMLVARLGGLQNVVVHQLPFSRDLRLGVDDVATIHRYLRNCATTGGILLVQPEHILSFKLMGFECLVTSESVELGQLVLGTQRYLDLNSRDIVDESDENLSTKFELIYTMGIQRPLAFSPGRWLLLQHVLDVVRQTSPYAQLLDQCLVFLDEAHTRGTDLKLPVYYRAAVTLGPALTKDRLIQACMRMRQLGKGQSILFCIPPEIQSKILQRRGPDQDSATTPIEVSEIIEWSIAETCIDLERCVGLWAVQGKRFAHQQHLWYEISGESKLSEDGKKRQTKQWAEKFLEDEARTIQDLYRPGPRLPTLCCDRHADHDGVNLIEKHVAKFGCGGDTSSTTALQEEQERELSPEIQKEMQIQRPHPADPAEHSLDPEVVYFIRTGVVRKGAIPSAFSPAFSTLSCTTAAAHLTNMDEFPQNLLVTRDFARTIKTSGHEGGGSENKTDQFLRPVQWVVTSAGGRPNDDGGAVATTMVIISPFEAQSLISEFETTHRRVVLHLYAPRVLLGFRPLDGLRLYTTPALPDGWAVSPRLVLQLNLFSGQLYFDSFVEYTAVCDMLGLDWRGCAGKQEQSVSGVGADGFVNPVFRTTDDETGCTFRHSPVGFLKVFLSKVRRDSKGIDRTHIGKMLDAVLLTEKDFVN
;
A
#
# COMPACT_ATOMS: atom_id res chain seq x y z
N SER A 1 -36.40 21.07 2.33
CA SER A 1 -37.54 21.53 3.17
C SER A 1 -38.65 20.49 3.05
N HIS A 2 -39.67 20.56 3.91
CA HIS A 2 -40.87 19.76 3.76
C HIS A 2 -42.10 20.63 4.04
N TRP A 3 -43.21 20.36 3.38
CA TRP A 3 -44.49 21.00 3.67
C TRP A 3 -45.63 20.00 3.54
N TYR A 4 -46.70 20.27 4.27
CA TYR A 4 -47.92 19.48 4.20
C TYR A 4 -48.83 20.03 3.10
N ASN A 5 -49.16 19.20 2.11
CA ASN A 5 -50.11 19.51 1.05
C ASN A 5 -51.52 19.11 1.52
N ASP A 6 -52.32 20.10 1.93
CA ASP A 6 -53.64 19.89 2.50
C ASP A 6 -54.64 19.25 1.53
N VAL A 7 -54.49 19.51 0.22
CA VAL A 7 -55.35 18.93 -0.83
C VAL A 7 -55.07 17.44 -1.02
N ARG A 8 -53.79 17.05 -1.01
CA ARG A 8 -53.36 15.65 -1.21
C ARG A 8 -53.24 14.86 0.08
N LYS A 9 -53.36 15.52 1.24
CA LYS A 9 -53.12 14.97 2.58
C LYS A 9 -51.76 14.26 2.68
N SER A 10 -50.72 14.86 2.10
CA SER A 10 -49.37 14.29 2.03
C SER A 10 -48.30 15.31 2.37
N ILE A 11 -47.20 14.89 2.98
CA ILE A 11 -46.02 15.73 3.18
C ILE A 11 -45.12 15.61 1.95
N GLU A 12 -44.80 16.72 1.29
CA GLU A 12 -43.90 16.76 0.14
C GLU A 12 -42.49 17.17 0.61
N PHE A 13 -41.47 16.38 0.21
CA PHE A 13 -40.07 16.68 0.50
C PHE A 13 -39.41 17.34 -0.72
N CYS A 14 -38.85 18.53 -0.51
CA CYS A 14 -38.21 19.30 -1.58
C CYS A 14 -36.75 19.66 -1.27
N PRO A 15 -35.92 19.84 -2.32
CA PRO A 15 -34.52 20.25 -2.16
C PRO A 15 -34.38 21.51 -1.33
N LYS A 16 -33.33 21.60 -0.50
CA LYS A 16 -33.04 22.82 0.28
C LYS A 16 -32.76 24.04 -0.61
N SER A 17 -32.28 23.82 -1.83
CA SER A 17 -31.98 24.86 -2.82
C SER A 17 -33.23 25.50 -3.43
N SER A 18 -34.34 24.76 -3.51
CA SER A 18 -35.61 25.23 -4.08
C SER A 18 -36.79 24.84 -3.18
N PRO A 19 -36.90 25.44 -1.99
CA PRO A 19 -37.82 25.00 -0.95
C PRO A 19 -39.29 25.35 -1.20
N TRP A 20 -39.64 25.95 -2.34
CA TRP A 20 -41.00 26.38 -2.69
C TRP A 20 -41.43 25.93 -4.09
N GLU A 21 -40.55 25.27 -4.84
CA GLU A 21 -40.92 24.69 -6.12
C GLU A 21 -41.67 23.39 -5.86
N SER A 22 -42.95 23.37 -6.21
CA SER A 22 -43.71 22.12 -6.34
C SER A 22 -43.02 21.27 -7.39
N LEU A 23 -42.30 20.23 -6.96
CA LEU A 23 -41.82 19.18 -7.85
C LEU A 23 -43.05 18.66 -8.59
N GLY A 24 -43.10 18.89 -9.92
CA GLY A 24 -44.21 18.42 -10.75
C GLY A 24 -44.48 16.93 -10.53
N LEU A 25 -45.69 16.48 -10.86
CA LEU A 25 -46.16 15.09 -10.70
C LEU A 25 -45.06 14.07 -11.08
N GLY A 26 -44.35 13.55 -10.08
CA GLY A 26 -43.62 12.30 -10.16
C GLY A 26 -42.14 12.26 -9.79
N THR A 27 -41.49 13.37 -9.42
CA THR A 27 -40.03 13.36 -9.13
C THR A 27 -39.65 13.54 -7.66
N GLY A 28 -40.57 13.97 -6.79
CA GLY A 28 -40.31 14.19 -5.37
C GLY A 28 -40.72 13.02 -4.46
N TRP A 29 -40.04 12.89 -3.32
CA TRP A 29 -40.49 12.02 -2.23
C TRP A 29 -41.71 12.65 -1.53
N THR A 30 -42.73 11.83 -1.29
CA THR A 30 -43.98 12.22 -0.64
C THR A 30 -44.35 11.22 0.45
N LEU A 31 -44.69 11.70 1.64
CA LEU A 31 -45.21 10.87 2.73
C LEU A 31 -46.73 10.97 2.73
N ALA A 32 -47.43 9.87 2.43
CA ALA A 32 -48.88 9.82 2.32
C ALA A 32 -49.47 8.72 3.22
N PRO A 33 -50.69 8.87 3.75
CA PRO A 33 -51.36 7.81 4.51
C PRO A 33 -51.68 6.60 3.61
N PHE A 34 -51.44 5.39 4.11
CA PHE A 34 -51.63 4.14 3.36
C PHE A 34 -52.82 3.31 3.86
N ASP A 35 -52.95 3.14 5.18
CA ASP A 35 -54.11 2.46 5.80
C ASP A 35 -54.24 2.90 7.28
N GLY A 36 -55.36 3.52 7.66
CA GLY A 36 -55.56 4.04 9.03
C GLY A 36 -54.50 5.08 9.47
N ASP A 37 -53.81 4.80 10.58
CA ASP A 37 -52.75 5.65 11.18
C ASP A 37 -51.36 5.45 10.53
N GLU A 38 -51.22 4.57 9.54
CA GLU A 38 -49.94 4.26 8.90
C GLU A 38 -49.61 5.20 7.73
N TRP A 39 -48.36 5.67 7.71
CA TRP A 39 -47.83 6.56 6.67
C TRP A 39 -46.77 5.86 5.83
N ARG A 40 -46.80 6.09 4.51
CA ARG A 40 -45.85 5.55 3.54
C ARG A 40 -45.07 6.66 2.86
N LEU A 41 -43.76 6.50 2.75
CA LEU A 41 -42.88 7.37 1.97
C LEU A 41 -42.70 6.81 0.56
N GLN A 42 -43.08 7.56 -0.47
CA GLN A 42 -43.09 7.10 -1.85
C GLN A 42 -42.76 8.20 -2.85
N THR A 43 -42.27 7.78 -4.02
CA THR A 43 -42.17 8.54 -5.26
C THR A 43 -43.16 7.95 -6.28
N PHE A 44 -43.18 8.43 -7.53
CA PHE A 44 -44.06 7.86 -8.57
C PHE A 44 -43.76 6.38 -8.90
N ASN A 45 -42.51 5.94 -8.73
CA ASN A 45 -42.08 4.59 -9.11
C ASN A 45 -41.62 3.73 -7.93
N TYR A 46 -41.31 4.34 -6.78
CA TYR A 46 -40.67 3.65 -5.66
C TYR A 46 -41.34 3.93 -4.33
N GLN A 47 -41.46 2.91 -3.49
CA GLN A 47 -41.86 3.02 -2.09
C GLN A 47 -40.66 2.71 -1.19
N LEU A 48 -40.42 3.52 -0.15
CA LEU A 48 -39.37 3.24 0.81
C LEU A 48 -39.88 2.24 1.86
N LEU A 49 -39.14 1.17 2.08
CA LEU A 49 -39.41 0.20 3.14
C LEU A 49 -38.91 0.72 4.48
N SER A 50 -39.70 0.48 5.53
CA SER A 50 -39.31 0.78 6.90
C SER A 50 -38.09 -0.07 7.31
N PRO A 51 -37.07 0.52 7.97
CA PRO A 51 -35.95 -0.22 8.56
C PRO A 51 -36.40 -1.27 9.58
N LEU A 52 -37.59 -1.11 10.17
CA LEU A 52 -38.17 -2.03 11.17
C LEU A 52 -38.98 -3.16 10.54
N SER A 53 -39.04 -3.26 9.21
CA SER A 53 -39.74 -4.35 8.53
C SER A 53 -38.91 -5.65 8.56
N SER A 54 -39.57 -6.81 8.58
CA SER A 54 -38.90 -8.11 8.53
C SER A 54 -38.02 -8.27 7.29
N THR A 55 -38.41 -7.66 6.17
CA THR A 55 -37.62 -7.63 4.93
C THR A 55 -36.34 -6.79 5.12
N ALA A 56 -36.45 -5.63 5.77
CA ALA A 56 -35.29 -4.78 6.06
C ALA A 56 -34.33 -5.45 7.04
N GLU A 57 -34.83 -6.13 8.08
CA GLU A 57 -33.99 -6.92 9.00
C GLU A 57 -33.25 -8.05 8.27
N ALA A 58 -33.93 -8.77 7.37
CA ALA A 58 -33.31 -9.84 6.59
C ALA A 58 -32.22 -9.31 5.63
N VAL A 59 -32.48 -8.20 4.93
CA VAL A 59 -31.47 -7.56 4.07
C VAL A 59 -30.32 -6.99 4.92
N GLY A 60 -30.65 -6.37 6.04
CA GLY A 60 -29.71 -5.85 7.02
C GLY A 60 -28.74 -6.92 7.50
N ALA A 61 -29.25 -8.11 7.88
CA ALA A 61 -28.42 -9.24 8.29
C ALA A 61 -27.46 -9.72 7.19
N CYS A 62 -27.90 -9.76 5.94
CA CYS A 62 -27.06 -10.14 4.79
C CYS A 62 -25.92 -9.14 4.52
N LEU A 63 -26.14 -7.84 4.78
CA LEU A 63 -25.19 -6.76 4.46
C LEU A 63 -24.51 -6.17 5.71
N GLN A 64 -24.82 -6.71 6.89
CA GLN A 64 -24.35 -6.22 8.19
C GLN A 64 -22.83 -6.21 8.30
N ALA A 65 -22.13 -7.07 7.55
CA ALA A 65 -20.67 -7.11 7.55
C ALA A 65 -20.04 -5.78 7.06
N ILE A 66 -20.73 -5.02 6.21
CA ILE A 66 -20.18 -3.81 5.57
C ILE A 66 -20.93 -2.53 5.90
N GLU A 67 -22.22 -2.57 6.24
CA GLU A 67 -23.02 -1.37 6.54
C GLU A 67 -24.12 -1.68 7.57
N ASP A 68 -24.57 -0.65 8.30
CA ASP A 68 -25.70 -0.76 9.23
C ASP A 68 -27.02 -0.42 8.55
N ILE A 69 -28.12 -1.06 8.99
CA ILE A 69 -29.45 -0.92 8.39
C ILE A 69 -29.94 0.54 8.35
N GLU A 70 -29.54 1.36 9.32
CA GLU A 70 -29.87 2.79 9.42
C GLU A 70 -29.37 3.63 8.24
N TYR A 71 -28.37 3.11 7.50
CA TYR A 71 -27.72 3.79 6.39
C TYR A 71 -27.98 3.10 5.04
N MET A 72 -28.92 2.15 5.00
CA MET A 72 -29.36 1.47 3.77
C MET A 72 -30.65 2.11 3.25
N HIS A 73 -30.72 2.34 1.94
CA HIS A 73 -31.97 2.78 1.28
C HIS A 73 -32.63 1.59 0.60
N LEU A 74 -33.78 1.15 1.13
CA LEU A 74 -34.57 0.02 0.64
C LEU A 74 -35.79 0.52 -0.11
N MET A 75 -35.78 0.43 -1.43
CA MET A 75 -36.80 1.00 -2.32
C MET A 75 -37.49 -0.09 -3.15
N LEU A 76 -38.78 -0.29 -2.94
CA LEU A 76 -39.60 -1.22 -3.73
C LEU A 76 -40.13 -0.53 -4.98
N GLU A 77 -39.78 -1.03 -6.16
CA GLU A 77 -40.29 -0.53 -7.43
C GLU A 77 -41.71 -1.07 -7.69
N GLU A 78 -42.71 -0.19 -7.84
CA GLU A 78 -44.12 -0.59 -7.97
C GLU A 78 -44.41 -1.36 -9.26
N SER A 79 -43.77 -0.98 -10.36
CA SER A 79 -44.04 -1.54 -11.69
C SER A 79 -43.53 -2.97 -11.86
N THR A 80 -42.41 -3.31 -11.22
CA THR A 80 -41.75 -4.61 -11.37
C THR A 80 -41.81 -5.47 -10.12
N GLY A 81 -42.17 -4.89 -8.96
CA GLY A 81 -42.06 -5.52 -7.65
C GLY A 81 -40.61 -5.76 -7.20
N THR A 82 -39.62 -5.20 -7.90
CA THR A 82 -38.19 -5.39 -7.58
C THR A 82 -37.79 -4.51 -6.40
N LEU A 83 -37.10 -5.11 -5.43
CA LEU A 83 -36.49 -4.37 -4.33
C LEU A 83 -35.10 -3.88 -4.74
N LYS A 84 -34.93 -2.56 -4.77
CA LYS A 84 -33.66 -1.86 -4.98
C LYS A 84 -33.05 -1.47 -3.63
N ILE A 85 -31.79 -1.81 -3.41
CA ILE A 85 -31.07 -1.60 -2.15
C ILE A 85 -29.86 -0.74 -2.47
N GLU A 86 -29.69 0.40 -1.82
CA GLU A 86 -28.53 1.28 -1.99
C GLU A 86 -27.79 1.48 -0.67
N LEU A 87 -26.46 1.45 -0.73
CA LEU A 87 -25.54 1.71 0.37
C LEU A 87 -24.72 2.97 0.00
N PRO A 88 -25.26 4.18 0.26
CA PRO A 88 -24.73 5.41 -0.32
C PRO A 88 -23.29 5.74 0.11
N ARG A 89 -22.88 5.36 1.32
CA ARG A 89 -21.53 5.63 1.85
C ARG A 89 -20.44 4.81 1.15
N LEU A 90 -20.82 3.65 0.64
CA LEU A 90 -19.90 2.70 -0.01
C LEU A 90 -20.02 2.70 -1.54
N ASP A 91 -20.95 3.48 -2.10
CA ASP A 91 -21.31 3.51 -3.52
C ASP A 91 -21.67 2.11 -4.07
N LEU A 92 -22.40 1.33 -3.26
CA LEU A 92 -22.85 -0.02 -3.63
C LEU A 92 -24.37 -0.08 -3.77
N GLY A 93 -24.83 -0.89 -4.73
CA GLY A 93 -26.25 -1.09 -5.02
C GLY A 93 -26.55 -2.55 -5.31
N PHE A 94 -27.72 -3.01 -4.86
CA PHE A 94 -28.22 -4.35 -5.07
C PHE A 94 -29.68 -4.34 -5.54
N ARG A 95 -30.09 -5.43 -6.19
CA ARG A 95 -31.46 -5.65 -6.65
C ARG A 95 -31.93 -7.06 -6.29
N LEU A 96 -33.15 -7.18 -5.81
CA LEU A 96 -33.82 -8.44 -5.52
C LEU A 96 -35.16 -8.48 -6.26
N ALA A 97 -35.25 -9.35 -7.27
CA ALA A 97 -36.45 -9.50 -8.08
C ALA A 97 -37.48 -10.42 -7.38
N PRO A 98 -38.79 -10.27 -7.66
CA PRO A 98 -39.81 -11.17 -7.12
C PRO A 98 -39.51 -12.64 -7.43
N GLY A 99 -39.60 -13.51 -6.42
CA GLY A 99 -39.34 -14.95 -6.57
C GLY A 99 -37.87 -15.35 -6.75
N SER A 100 -36.94 -14.39 -6.77
CA SER A 100 -35.51 -14.68 -6.81
C SER A 100 -34.95 -14.89 -5.40
N THR A 101 -34.04 -15.86 -5.26
CA THR A 101 -33.37 -16.18 -3.99
C THR A 101 -32.03 -15.48 -3.81
N GLY A 102 -31.52 -14.81 -4.86
CA GLY A 102 -30.20 -14.18 -4.88
C GLY A 102 -30.29 -12.67 -5.09
N MET A 103 -29.72 -11.92 -4.15
CA MET A 103 -29.59 -10.46 -4.24
C MET A 103 -28.46 -10.10 -5.22
N GLN A 104 -28.80 -9.50 -6.36
CA GLN A 104 -27.87 -9.20 -7.45
C GLN A 104 -27.15 -7.87 -7.24
N SER A 105 -25.85 -7.82 -7.53
CA SER A 105 -25.09 -6.57 -7.49
C SER A 105 -25.35 -5.73 -8.75
N VAL A 106 -25.45 -4.41 -8.57
CA VAL A 106 -25.61 -3.44 -9.67
C VAL A 106 -24.26 -3.09 -10.29
N GLN A 107 -23.24 -2.85 -9.47
CA GLN A 107 -21.88 -2.51 -9.88
C GLN A 107 -21.21 -3.70 -10.58
N PHE A 108 -21.36 -4.91 -10.02
CA PHE A 108 -20.75 -6.14 -10.54
C PHE A 108 -21.79 -7.00 -11.24
N ARG A 109 -22.10 -6.64 -12.50
CA ARG A 109 -23.14 -7.30 -13.30
C ARG A 109 -22.91 -8.82 -13.41
N GLY A 110 -23.97 -9.59 -13.20
CA GLY A 110 -23.93 -11.06 -13.25
C GLY A 110 -23.52 -11.72 -11.93
N MET A 111 -23.14 -10.94 -10.92
CA MET A 111 -22.81 -11.41 -9.57
C MET A 111 -23.98 -11.19 -8.60
N GLN A 112 -24.12 -12.09 -7.64
CA GLN A 112 -25.09 -12.01 -6.55
C GLN A 112 -24.40 -12.28 -5.21
N VAL A 113 -24.99 -11.82 -4.11
CA VAL A 113 -24.47 -12.09 -2.77
C VAL A 113 -24.40 -13.59 -2.55
N ASP A 114 -23.22 -14.07 -2.17
CA ASP A 114 -22.98 -15.49 -1.96
C ASP A 114 -23.63 -15.96 -0.66
N SER A 115 -24.29 -17.11 -0.70
CA SER A 115 -24.79 -17.77 0.51
C SER A 115 -23.64 -18.23 1.41
N ASP A 116 -22.49 -18.55 0.81
CA ASP A 116 -21.27 -18.89 1.54
C ASP A 116 -20.38 -17.65 1.65
N GLN A 117 -20.19 -17.16 2.88
CA GLN A 117 -19.33 -16.01 3.18
C GLN A 117 -17.91 -16.41 3.64
N SER A 118 -17.52 -17.68 3.47
CA SER A 118 -16.17 -18.17 3.76
C SER A 118 -15.18 -17.79 2.66
N LEU A 119 -14.11 -17.07 2.98
CA LEU A 119 -13.16 -16.58 1.97
C LEU A 119 -12.03 -17.58 1.65
N GLY A 120 -11.68 -18.47 2.59
CA GLY A 120 -10.54 -19.38 2.45
C GLY A 120 -9.17 -18.73 2.66
N THR A 121 -9.12 -17.41 2.89
CA THR A 121 -7.96 -16.63 3.33
C THR A 121 -8.44 -15.44 4.18
N LEU A 122 -7.51 -14.65 4.73
CA LEU A 122 -7.80 -13.56 5.69
C LEU A 122 -8.67 -14.04 6.85
N GLY A 123 -8.17 -15.06 7.55
CA GLY A 123 -8.81 -15.61 8.74
C GLY A 123 -9.23 -14.49 9.70
N GLY A 124 -10.44 -14.56 10.24
CA GLY A 124 -10.92 -13.56 11.20
C GLY A 124 -11.28 -12.18 10.66
N LEU A 125 -11.13 -11.89 9.36
CA LEU A 125 -11.69 -10.65 8.78
C LEU A 125 -13.22 -10.72 8.78
N ALA A 126 -13.86 -9.89 9.59
CA ALA A 126 -15.33 -9.85 9.71
C ALA A 126 -15.97 -8.91 8.68
N SER A 127 -15.36 -7.74 8.41
CA SER A 127 -15.92 -6.73 7.50
C SER A 127 -15.64 -7.01 6.02
N LYS A 128 -16.31 -8.02 5.46
CA LYS A 128 -16.21 -8.44 4.06
C LYS A 128 -17.56 -8.90 3.51
N LEU A 129 -17.76 -8.79 2.20
CA LEU A 129 -18.95 -9.32 1.52
C LEU A 129 -18.54 -10.12 0.28
N LEU A 130 -18.89 -11.40 0.23
CA LEU A 130 -18.61 -12.26 -0.91
C LEU A 130 -19.76 -12.26 -1.92
N LEU A 131 -19.38 -12.27 -3.19
CA LEU A 131 -20.24 -12.35 -4.35
C LEU A 131 -19.90 -13.59 -5.19
N THR A 132 -20.91 -14.18 -5.83
CA THR A 132 -20.75 -15.32 -6.73
C THR A 132 -21.56 -15.15 -8.01
N SER A 133 -21.14 -15.77 -9.11
CA SER A 133 -21.96 -15.87 -10.32
C SER A 133 -23.12 -16.85 -10.10
N LYS A 134 -24.19 -16.74 -10.91
CA LYS A 134 -25.30 -17.71 -10.85
C LYS A 134 -24.88 -19.16 -11.08
N SER A 135 -23.83 -19.37 -11.90
CA SER A 135 -23.23 -20.68 -12.17
C SER A 135 -22.28 -21.17 -11.06
N ARG A 136 -21.98 -20.32 -10.05
CA ARG A 136 -20.93 -20.52 -9.03
C ARG A 136 -19.52 -20.75 -9.58
N GLU A 137 -19.29 -20.41 -10.85
CA GLU A 137 -17.97 -20.52 -11.50
C GLU A 137 -17.04 -19.37 -11.10
N LYS A 138 -17.60 -18.19 -10.81
CA LYS A 138 -16.82 -17.01 -10.40
C LYS A 138 -17.20 -16.58 -9.01
N ARG A 139 -16.20 -16.17 -8.23
CA ARG A 139 -16.37 -15.70 -6.86
C ARG A 139 -15.44 -14.51 -6.61
N ALA A 140 -15.92 -13.53 -5.87
CA ALA A 140 -15.18 -12.31 -5.56
C ALA A 140 -15.54 -11.81 -4.16
N VAL A 141 -14.69 -10.96 -3.59
CA VAL A 141 -14.89 -10.34 -2.29
C VAL A 141 -14.80 -8.82 -2.36
N ILE A 142 -15.71 -8.16 -1.66
CA ILE A 142 -15.73 -6.71 -1.44
C ILE A 142 -15.23 -6.42 -0.03
N ILE A 143 -14.26 -5.53 0.09
CA ILE A 143 -13.67 -5.10 1.37
C ILE A 143 -13.68 -3.57 1.46
N PRO A 144 -14.30 -2.96 2.49
CA PRO A 144 -14.27 -1.51 2.69
C PRO A 144 -12.87 -0.96 3.01
N ASP A 145 -12.50 0.19 2.46
CA ASP A 145 -11.23 0.86 2.80
C ASP A 145 -11.40 1.86 3.96
N GLY A 146 -11.64 1.33 5.15
CA GLY A 146 -11.85 2.11 6.38
C GLY A 146 -10.75 1.93 7.44
N HIS A 147 -11.00 2.51 8.62
CA HIS A 147 -10.17 2.33 9.80
C HIS A 147 -10.26 0.89 10.31
N VAL A 148 -9.12 0.22 10.34
CA VAL A 148 -9.01 -1.19 10.74
C VAL A 148 -8.73 -1.27 12.23
N ALA A 149 -9.50 -2.07 12.94
CA ALA A 149 -9.28 -2.45 14.33
C ALA A 149 -9.21 -3.97 14.42
N TRP A 150 -8.54 -4.48 15.45
CA TRP A 150 -8.50 -5.91 15.74
C TRP A 150 -8.75 -6.15 17.22
N ARG A 151 -9.25 -7.34 17.55
CA ARG A 151 -9.37 -7.84 18.91
C ARG A 151 -8.90 -9.27 18.98
N GLU A 152 -8.35 -9.61 20.13
CA GLU A 152 -7.99 -10.99 20.45
C GLU A 152 -9.25 -11.83 20.67
N SER A 153 -9.18 -13.10 20.29
CA SER A 153 -10.22 -14.11 20.45
C SER A 153 -9.53 -15.45 20.67
N ASP A 154 -10.24 -16.41 21.26
CA ASP A 154 -9.69 -17.67 21.79
C ASP A 154 -8.95 -18.54 20.75
N HIS A 155 -9.19 -18.32 19.45
CA HIS A 155 -8.64 -19.15 18.37
C HIS A 155 -7.91 -18.38 17.27
N HIS A 156 -8.33 -17.15 16.95
CA HIS A 156 -7.76 -16.34 15.86
C HIS A 156 -8.11 -14.86 16.03
N VAL A 157 -7.26 -13.95 15.57
CA VAL A 157 -7.50 -12.49 15.67
C VAL A 157 -8.73 -12.11 14.85
N ILE A 158 -9.68 -11.38 15.44
CA ILE A 158 -10.83 -10.85 14.70
C ILE A 158 -10.52 -9.43 14.25
N VAL A 159 -10.64 -9.19 12.96
CA VAL A 159 -10.35 -7.90 12.32
C VAL A 159 -11.64 -7.29 11.80
N ASP A 160 -11.91 -6.07 12.25
CA ASP A 160 -13.07 -5.27 11.85
C ASP A 160 -12.65 -3.96 11.21
N ILE A 161 -13.44 -3.52 10.24
CA ILE A 161 -13.30 -2.23 9.57
C ILE A 161 -14.48 -1.37 10.03
N ALA A 162 -14.18 -0.26 10.71
CA ALA A 162 -15.21 0.59 11.29
C ALA A 162 -16.18 1.10 10.20
N LYS A 163 -17.46 0.78 10.35
CA LYS A 163 -18.53 1.19 9.42
C LYS A 163 -18.62 2.71 9.37
N GLY A 164 -18.92 3.26 8.19
CA GLY A 164 -18.93 4.71 7.94
C GLY A 164 -17.56 5.40 7.91
N SER A 165 -16.46 4.71 8.27
CA SER A 165 -15.09 5.27 8.12
C SER A 165 -14.54 5.13 6.70
N ALA A 166 -15.14 4.25 5.89
CA ALA A 166 -14.77 4.02 4.51
C ALA A 166 -15.64 4.87 3.57
N SER A 167 -15.00 5.52 2.60
CA SER A 167 -15.66 6.21 1.48
C SER A 167 -15.55 5.45 0.15
N ARG A 168 -14.89 4.28 0.18
CA ARG A 168 -14.54 3.47 -0.99
C ARG A 168 -14.41 2.00 -0.60
N THR A 169 -14.60 1.13 -1.57
CA THR A 169 -14.48 -0.32 -1.42
C THR A 169 -13.48 -0.88 -2.42
N HIS A 170 -12.81 -1.96 -2.05
CA HIS A 170 -11.93 -2.73 -2.92
C HIS A 170 -12.63 -4.02 -3.32
N PHE A 171 -12.52 -4.37 -4.61
CA PHE A 171 -13.06 -5.60 -5.17
C PHE A 171 -11.89 -6.51 -5.56
N TYR A 172 -11.92 -7.75 -5.08
CA TYR A 172 -10.90 -8.76 -5.36
C TYR A 172 -11.55 -10.02 -5.94
N ASP A 173 -11.08 -10.45 -7.11
CA ASP A 173 -11.49 -11.73 -7.68
C ASP A 173 -10.76 -12.88 -6.97
N ILE A 174 -11.47 -13.98 -6.71
CA ILE A 174 -10.90 -15.16 -6.04
C ILE A 174 -10.46 -16.15 -7.12
N ASP A 175 -9.16 -16.27 -7.32
CA ASP A 175 -8.55 -17.22 -8.25
C ASP A 175 -8.20 -18.51 -7.50
N MET A 176 -9.10 -19.49 -7.61
CA MET A 176 -8.94 -20.80 -6.96
C MET A 176 -7.88 -21.69 -7.66
N LEU A 177 -7.53 -21.41 -8.92
CA LEU A 177 -6.54 -22.20 -9.68
C LEU A 177 -5.12 -21.82 -9.27
N LEU A 178 -4.83 -20.52 -9.17
CA LEU A 178 -3.51 -20.02 -8.74
C LEU A 178 -3.44 -19.76 -7.23
N GLY A 179 -4.56 -19.88 -6.51
CA GLY A 179 -4.62 -19.70 -5.06
C GLY A 179 -4.32 -18.26 -4.64
N ARG A 180 -5.01 -17.27 -5.22
CA ARG A 180 -4.75 -15.84 -4.93
C ARG A 180 -6.00 -14.97 -4.97
N LEU A 181 -5.93 -13.86 -4.25
CA LEU A 181 -6.86 -12.74 -4.41
C LEU A 181 -6.28 -11.78 -5.46
N GLN A 182 -6.98 -11.61 -6.57
CA GLN A 182 -6.57 -10.71 -7.65
C GLN A 182 -7.09 -9.30 -7.37
N ASP A 183 -6.18 -8.34 -7.18
CA ASP A 183 -6.50 -6.93 -6.94
C ASP A 183 -6.90 -6.17 -8.20
N ASN A 184 -7.39 -4.95 -8.02
CA ASN A 184 -7.84 -4.07 -9.10
C ASN A 184 -6.70 -3.35 -9.86
N GLY A 185 -5.44 -3.75 -9.65
CA GLY A 185 -4.25 -3.15 -10.26
C GLY A 185 -3.79 -1.86 -9.60
N SER A 186 -4.47 -1.36 -8.57
CA SER A 186 -4.04 -0.15 -7.85
C SER A 186 -3.07 -0.49 -6.71
N LEU A 187 -2.06 0.35 -6.51
CA LEU A 187 -1.11 0.22 -5.41
C LEU A 187 -1.83 0.19 -4.06
N ARG A 188 -2.83 1.07 -3.88
CA ARG A 188 -3.64 1.15 -2.67
C ARG A 188 -4.31 -0.18 -2.33
N SER A 189 -4.92 -0.83 -3.33
CA SER A 189 -5.59 -2.13 -3.16
C SER A 189 -4.59 -3.23 -2.78
N LYS A 190 -3.40 -3.25 -3.39
CA LYS A 190 -2.31 -4.18 -3.05
C LYS A 190 -1.77 -3.97 -1.64
N LEU A 191 -1.52 -2.73 -1.24
CA LEU A 191 -1.05 -2.41 0.12
C LEU A 191 -2.12 -2.72 1.16
N LYS A 192 -3.40 -2.47 0.86
CA LYS A 192 -4.50 -2.77 1.78
C LYS A 192 -4.63 -4.26 2.02
N ILE A 193 -4.61 -5.08 0.97
CA ILE A 193 -4.70 -6.52 1.12
C ILE A 193 -3.45 -7.10 1.79
N ALA A 194 -2.25 -6.57 1.52
CA ALA A 194 -1.02 -6.94 2.23
C ALA A 194 -1.10 -6.64 3.73
N TYR A 195 -1.62 -5.46 4.09
CA TYR A 195 -1.83 -5.09 5.49
C TYR A 195 -2.83 -6.03 6.18
N LEU A 196 -3.94 -6.36 5.52
CA LEU A 196 -4.95 -7.28 6.05
C LEU A 196 -4.39 -8.70 6.22
N HIS A 197 -3.62 -9.23 5.26
CA HIS A 197 -2.93 -10.52 5.40
C HIS A 197 -1.96 -10.53 6.59
N GLY A 198 -1.21 -9.45 6.81
CA GLY A 198 -0.28 -9.38 7.93
C GLY A 198 -0.98 -9.46 9.29
N ILE A 199 -2.05 -8.70 9.49
CA ILE A 199 -2.78 -8.68 10.78
C ILE A 199 -3.66 -9.93 11.01
N THR A 200 -4.06 -10.62 9.95
CA THR A 200 -4.84 -11.88 10.01
C THR A 200 -3.94 -13.13 9.94
N SER A 201 -2.63 -12.98 10.11
CA SER A 201 -1.69 -14.09 10.03
C SER A 201 -1.88 -15.11 11.15
N PHE A 202 -1.65 -16.39 10.83
CA PHE A 202 -1.78 -17.52 11.74
C PHE A 202 -0.63 -18.52 11.55
N THR A 203 -0.50 -19.46 12.48
CA THR A 203 0.48 -20.58 12.42
C THR A 203 0.22 -21.52 11.25
N ILE A 204 -1.05 -21.72 10.89
CA ILE A 204 -1.48 -22.62 9.83
C ILE A 204 -1.69 -21.82 8.54
N PRO A 205 -1.10 -22.25 7.40
CA PRO A 205 -1.38 -21.65 6.10
C PRO A 205 -2.86 -21.68 5.75
N ASP A 206 -3.35 -20.65 5.06
CA ASP A 206 -4.76 -20.60 4.66
C ASP A 206 -5.05 -21.51 3.45
N PRO A 207 -6.26 -22.10 3.37
CA PRO A 207 -6.61 -23.04 2.30
C PRO A 207 -6.53 -22.48 0.88
N LEU A 208 -6.73 -21.17 0.68
CA LEU A 208 -6.72 -20.56 -0.65
C LEU A 208 -5.29 -20.36 -1.15
N THR A 209 -4.44 -19.73 -0.36
CA THR A 209 -3.09 -19.32 -0.77
C THR A 209 -2.03 -20.37 -0.46
N SER A 210 -2.34 -21.33 0.42
CA SER A 210 -1.36 -22.28 0.99
C SER A 210 -0.18 -21.60 1.67
N CYS A 211 -0.33 -20.32 2.02
CA CYS A 211 0.63 -19.49 2.73
C CYS A 211 0.00 -18.98 4.03
N THR A 212 0.83 -18.62 5.00
CA THR A 212 0.38 -17.82 6.14
C THR A 212 0.10 -16.38 5.69
N GLY A 213 -0.72 -15.65 6.44
CA GLY A 213 -0.97 -14.23 6.17
C GLY A 213 0.33 -13.41 6.14
N THR A 214 1.32 -13.77 6.94
CA THR A 214 2.64 -13.12 6.95
C THR A 214 3.41 -13.34 5.65
N GLU A 215 3.51 -14.61 5.21
CA GLU A 215 4.15 -14.98 3.95
C GLU A 215 3.46 -14.27 2.77
N GLN A 216 2.12 -14.27 2.74
CA GLN A 216 1.37 -13.64 1.65
C GLN A 216 1.53 -12.10 1.65
N ALA A 217 1.55 -11.44 2.80
CA ALA A 217 1.80 -10.01 2.91
C ALA A 217 3.21 -9.63 2.42
N LEU A 218 4.23 -10.39 2.82
CA LEU A 218 5.61 -10.19 2.36
C LEU A 218 5.73 -10.43 0.84
N SER A 219 5.09 -11.47 0.32
CA SER A 219 5.05 -11.76 -1.12
C SER A 219 4.50 -10.58 -1.94
N ILE A 220 3.49 -9.88 -1.41
CA ILE A 220 2.92 -8.71 -2.08
C ILE A 220 3.87 -7.51 -1.99
N LEU A 221 4.44 -7.23 -0.82
CA LEU A 221 5.37 -6.11 -0.61
C LEU A 221 6.65 -6.26 -1.45
N GLN A 222 7.16 -7.48 -1.56
CA GLN A 222 8.34 -7.81 -2.36
C GLN A 222 8.09 -7.79 -3.87
N SER A 223 6.82 -7.83 -4.30
CA SER A 223 6.46 -7.94 -5.71
C SER A 223 6.99 -6.76 -6.53
N SER A 224 7.47 -7.07 -7.73
CA SER A 224 7.91 -6.05 -8.67
C SER A 224 6.78 -5.06 -9.05
N ALA A 225 5.51 -5.49 -8.99
CA ALA A 225 4.37 -4.58 -9.17
C ALA A 225 4.33 -3.45 -8.13
N VAL A 226 4.52 -3.75 -6.83
CA VAL A 226 4.55 -2.73 -5.77
C VAL A 226 5.74 -1.79 -5.95
N LYS A 227 6.92 -2.34 -6.27
CA LYS A 227 8.13 -1.55 -6.55
C LYS A 227 7.92 -0.59 -7.73
N SER A 228 7.41 -1.07 -8.86
CA SER A 228 7.11 -0.23 -10.03
C SER A 228 6.16 0.91 -9.71
N MET A 229 5.09 0.66 -8.97
CA MET A 229 4.06 1.66 -8.67
C MET A 229 4.47 2.67 -7.58
N SER A 230 5.58 2.41 -6.86
CA SER A 230 6.07 3.28 -5.79
C SER A 230 6.65 4.62 -6.28
N SER A 231 6.77 4.83 -7.60
CA SER A 231 7.19 6.12 -8.18
C SER A 231 6.24 7.28 -7.85
N ASN A 232 4.95 6.99 -7.60
CA ASN A 232 3.91 7.99 -7.32
C ASN A 232 3.12 7.67 -6.04
N LEU A 233 3.80 7.57 -4.89
CA LEU A 233 3.15 7.33 -3.60
C LEU A 233 2.27 8.51 -3.16
N SER A 234 1.01 8.25 -2.86
CA SER A 234 0.13 9.22 -2.19
C SER A 234 0.41 9.26 -0.67
N GLU A 235 -0.04 10.32 0.01
CA GLU A 235 0.08 10.41 1.47
C GLU A 235 -0.64 9.26 2.19
N GLU A 236 -1.81 8.85 1.68
CA GLU A 236 -2.55 7.71 2.22
C GLU A 236 -1.76 6.40 2.08
N ASP A 237 -1.03 6.22 0.98
CA ASP A 237 -0.18 5.05 0.74
C ASP A 237 1.01 5.01 1.69
N VAL A 238 1.66 6.16 1.93
CA VAL A 238 2.76 6.29 2.91
C VAL A 238 2.25 6.01 4.33
N GLN A 239 1.07 6.49 4.69
CA GLN A 239 0.45 6.16 5.98
C GLN A 239 0.17 4.67 6.13
N LEU A 240 -0.29 4.01 5.06
CA LEU A 240 -0.56 2.57 5.06
C LEU A 240 0.73 1.74 5.12
N LEU A 241 1.77 2.12 4.36
CA LEU A 241 3.11 1.56 4.49
C LEU A 241 3.66 1.73 5.91
N GLY A 242 3.41 2.89 6.53
CA GLY A 242 3.75 3.13 7.94
C GLY A 242 3.01 2.20 8.90
N LYS A 243 1.73 1.88 8.64
CA LYS A 243 0.98 0.88 9.42
C LYS A 243 1.56 -0.52 9.25
N ILE A 244 1.94 -0.92 8.05
CA ILE A 244 2.59 -2.21 7.75
C ILE A 244 3.96 -2.29 8.46
N SER A 245 4.78 -1.25 8.34
CA SER A 245 6.08 -1.17 9.00
C SER A 245 5.96 -1.28 10.52
N ARG A 246 4.93 -0.66 11.12
CA ARG A 246 4.62 -0.74 12.56
C ARG A 246 4.23 -2.12 13.06
N LEU A 247 3.89 -3.06 12.18
CA LEU A 247 3.74 -4.47 12.56
C LEU A 247 5.08 -5.08 12.98
N THR A 248 6.22 -4.51 12.56
CA THR A 248 7.53 -4.91 13.08
C THR A 248 7.73 -4.44 14.54
N PRO A 249 8.05 -5.35 15.48
CA PRO A 249 8.34 -5.02 16.87
C PRO A 249 9.53 -4.08 16.97
N SER A 250 9.48 -3.06 17.83
CA SER A 250 10.65 -2.21 18.06
C SER A 250 11.75 -3.00 18.79
N ARG A 251 13.03 -2.70 18.50
CA ARG A 251 14.19 -3.45 19.00
C ARG A 251 15.33 -2.50 19.31
N GLN A 252 15.83 -2.53 20.54
CA GLN A 252 16.88 -1.61 21.01
C GLN A 252 17.87 -2.29 21.92
N PHE A 253 19.11 -1.78 21.96
CA PHE A 253 20.10 -2.30 22.88
C PHE A 253 19.78 -1.88 24.30
N TYR A 254 19.96 -2.81 25.22
CA TYR A 254 19.85 -2.59 26.64
C TYR A 254 21.13 -3.05 27.35
N PRO A 255 21.77 -2.19 28.16
CA PRO A 255 21.70 -0.72 28.10
C PRO A 255 22.17 -0.20 26.72
N ARG A 256 21.59 0.89 26.22
CA ARG A 256 21.81 1.42 24.86
C ARG A 256 23.29 1.61 24.50
N ASP A 257 24.10 2.02 25.47
CA ASP A 257 25.50 2.41 25.27
C ASP A 257 26.48 1.22 25.23
N LEU A 258 26.08 0.07 25.77
CA LEU A 258 26.94 -1.10 25.92
C LEU A 258 26.75 -2.11 24.79
N CYS A 259 25.64 -2.03 24.05
CA CYS A 259 25.28 -2.95 22.97
C CYS A 259 25.35 -4.45 23.36
N VAL A 260 25.06 -4.79 24.62
CA VAL A 260 25.22 -6.15 25.17
C VAL A 260 23.96 -7.01 25.16
N MET A 261 22.76 -6.41 25.31
CA MET A 261 21.46 -7.11 25.35
C MET A 261 20.44 -6.41 24.44
N GLN A 262 19.33 -7.08 24.07
CA GLN A 262 18.21 -6.43 23.38
C GLN A 262 16.95 -6.35 24.24
N GLU A 263 16.19 -5.31 24.00
CA GLU A 263 14.80 -5.13 24.41
C GLU A 263 13.92 -5.13 23.15
N VAL A 264 12.76 -5.82 23.18
CA VAL A 264 11.83 -5.96 22.04
C VAL A 264 10.42 -5.58 22.49
N THR A 265 9.74 -4.67 21.77
CA THR A 265 8.34 -4.28 22.06
C THR A 265 7.41 -4.73 20.95
N TRP A 266 6.48 -5.64 21.28
CA TRP A 266 5.47 -6.17 20.37
C TRP A 266 4.17 -5.34 20.44
N LEU A 267 3.43 -5.28 19.33
CA LEU A 267 2.06 -4.75 19.30
C LEU A 267 1.10 -5.68 20.04
N PRO A 268 0.24 -5.14 20.93
CA PRO A 268 -0.71 -5.94 21.69
C PRO A 268 -1.89 -6.43 20.81
N GLY A 269 -2.43 -7.59 21.15
CA GLY A 269 -3.60 -8.19 20.48
C GLY A 269 -3.32 -8.81 19.10
N LEU A 270 -2.05 -8.84 18.67
CA LEU A 270 -1.59 -9.55 17.47
C LEU A 270 -0.59 -10.63 17.85
N SER A 271 -0.62 -11.75 17.14
CA SER A 271 0.36 -12.83 17.31
C SER A 271 1.78 -12.35 16.96
N PHE A 272 2.80 -12.95 17.58
CA PHE A 272 4.20 -12.72 17.23
C PHE A 272 4.49 -13.10 15.76
N LEU A 273 3.71 -14.02 15.18
CA LEU A 273 3.83 -14.42 13.78
C LEU A 273 3.38 -13.33 12.81
N SER A 274 2.43 -12.49 13.21
CA SER A 274 1.95 -11.32 12.46
C SER A 274 2.93 -10.15 12.48
N GLN A 275 4.05 -10.29 13.21
CA GLN A 275 4.97 -9.20 13.53
C GLN A 275 6.44 -9.54 13.17
N PRO A 276 6.74 -9.99 11.92
CA PRO A 276 8.12 -10.22 11.49
C PRO A 276 8.89 -8.91 11.30
N SER A 277 10.21 -8.99 11.52
CA SER A 277 11.15 -7.89 11.23
C SER A 277 11.28 -7.52 9.75
N HIS A 278 10.81 -8.38 8.85
CA HIS A 278 10.90 -8.18 7.40
C HIS A 278 9.99 -7.07 6.88
N TYR A 279 8.85 -6.79 7.53
CA TYR A 279 7.94 -5.73 7.09
C TYR A 279 8.63 -4.37 7.07
N HIS A 280 9.41 -4.05 8.10
CA HIS A 280 10.17 -2.80 8.14
C HIS A 280 11.20 -2.74 7.00
N VAL A 281 11.96 -3.81 6.75
CA VAL A 281 12.98 -3.85 5.69
C VAL A 281 12.35 -3.63 4.31
N GLU A 282 11.26 -4.36 4.00
CA GLU A 282 10.60 -4.24 2.71
C GLU A 282 9.93 -2.88 2.52
N VAL A 283 9.28 -2.34 3.56
CA VAL A 283 8.69 -1.00 3.50
C VAL A 283 9.77 0.07 3.30
N MET A 284 10.90 -0.03 4.00
CA MET A 284 12.01 0.90 3.81
C MET A 284 12.60 0.79 2.40
N GLY A 285 12.72 -0.43 1.85
CA GLY A 285 13.15 -0.62 0.46
C GLY A 285 12.20 0.02 -0.56
N ILE A 286 10.88 -0.06 -0.35
CA ILE A 286 9.88 0.61 -1.20
C ILE A 286 10.02 2.14 -1.10
N LEU A 287 10.20 2.66 0.11
CA LEU A 287 10.34 4.10 0.35
C LEU A 287 11.65 4.66 -0.21
N GLU A 288 12.76 3.93 -0.09
CA GLU A 288 14.04 4.30 -0.69
C GLU A 288 13.99 4.28 -2.22
N HIS A 289 13.29 3.31 -2.80
CA HIS A 289 13.03 3.30 -4.24
C HIS A 289 12.22 4.53 -4.67
N ALA A 290 11.15 4.87 -3.93
CA ALA A 290 10.35 6.06 -4.18
C ALA A 290 11.16 7.35 -4.00
N GLU A 291 12.11 7.41 -3.06
CA GLU A 291 13.02 8.54 -2.86
C GLU A 291 13.95 8.73 -4.07
N VAL A 292 14.55 7.66 -4.59
CA VAL A 292 15.36 7.73 -5.83
C VAL A 292 14.51 8.19 -7.01
N GLN A 293 13.27 7.71 -7.12
CA GLN A 293 12.32 8.16 -8.15
C GLN A 293 11.89 9.62 -7.96
N SER A 294 11.89 10.12 -6.71
CA SER A 294 11.56 11.51 -6.43
C SER A 294 12.52 12.49 -7.08
N ILE A 295 13.75 12.09 -7.44
CA ILE A 295 14.71 12.90 -8.20
C ILE A 295 14.03 13.50 -9.44
N PHE A 296 13.14 12.75 -10.11
CA PHE A 296 12.47 13.17 -11.34
C PHE A 296 11.23 14.07 -11.13
N CYS A 297 10.84 14.37 -9.89
CA CYS A 297 9.74 15.30 -9.62
C CYS A 297 10.18 16.77 -9.70
N THR A 298 9.46 17.61 -10.45
CA THR A 298 9.73 19.06 -10.52
C THR A 298 9.31 19.82 -9.26
N SER A 299 8.32 19.33 -8.50
CA SER A 299 7.90 19.98 -7.24
C SER A 299 8.85 19.68 -6.09
N SER A 300 9.65 20.69 -5.69
CA SER A 300 10.51 20.64 -4.50
C SER A 300 9.73 20.24 -3.24
N ARG A 301 8.50 20.73 -3.09
CA ARG A 301 7.63 20.45 -1.93
C ARG A 301 7.25 18.96 -1.82
N THR A 302 7.03 18.27 -2.95
CA THR A 302 6.73 16.83 -2.96
C THR A 302 7.97 16.00 -2.63
N LYS A 303 9.13 16.38 -3.17
CA LYS A 303 10.45 15.77 -2.85
C LYS A 303 10.76 15.88 -1.36
N GLU A 304 10.60 17.07 -0.78
CA GLU A 304 10.83 17.30 0.64
C GLU A 304 9.81 16.55 1.52
N ARG A 305 8.52 16.61 1.18
CA ARG A 305 7.47 15.91 1.93
C ARG A 305 7.68 14.39 1.94
N MET A 306 8.12 13.81 0.83
CA MET A 306 8.44 12.38 0.77
C MET A 306 9.63 12.06 1.67
N ARG A 307 10.73 12.79 1.54
CA ARG A 307 11.90 12.65 2.43
C ARG A 307 11.55 12.82 3.90
N ASP A 308 10.75 13.82 4.25
CA ASP A 308 10.29 14.07 5.60
C ASP A 308 9.37 12.95 6.12
N SER A 309 8.62 12.28 5.23
CA SER A 309 7.76 11.15 5.61
C SER A 309 8.57 9.87 5.80
N VAL A 310 9.55 9.60 4.93
CA VAL A 310 10.52 8.50 5.10
C VAL A 310 11.33 8.70 6.38
N LYS A 311 11.81 9.92 6.61
CA LYS A 311 12.53 10.29 7.82
C LYS A 311 11.66 10.12 9.07
N ARG A 312 10.42 10.62 9.06
CA ARG A 312 9.46 10.42 10.16
C ARG A 312 9.17 8.94 10.41
N LEU A 313 9.12 8.08 9.37
CA LEU A 313 8.92 6.65 9.55
C LEU A 313 10.17 5.95 10.12
N LYS A 314 11.37 6.33 9.66
CA LYS A 314 12.66 5.87 10.21
C LYS A 314 12.84 6.32 11.67
N GLU A 315 12.37 7.52 12.03
CA GLU A 315 12.44 8.07 13.39
C GLU A 315 11.31 7.58 14.32
N ALA A 316 10.13 7.25 13.77
CA ALA A 316 8.96 6.82 14.57
C ALA A 316 9.04 5.36 15.05
N GLN A 317 9.94 4.55 14.50
CA GLN A 317 10.24 3.22 14.99
C GLN A 317 11.67 3.19 15.51
N ASP A 318 11.80 3.09 16.82
CA ASP A 318 13.10 3.03 17.51
C ASP A 318 13.65 1.60 17.36
N LEU A 319 14.18 1.33 16.15
CA LEU A 319 14.68 0.05 15.63
C LEU A 319 16.19 0.17 15.37
N ASP A 320 16.99 -0.57 16.13
CA ASP A 320 18.40 -0.72 15.84
C ASP A 320 18.62 -1.70 14.68
N SER A 321 19.34 -1.27 13.64
CA SER A 321 19.56 -2.06 12.43
C SER A 321 20.37 -3.33 12.67
N SER A 322 21.28 -3.34 13.64
CA SER A 322 22.09 -4.51 13.97
C SER A 322 21.28 -5.53 14.78
N LEU A 323 20.36 -5.08 15.64
CA LEU A 323 19.43 -5.96 16.34
C LEU A 323 18.34 -6.52 15.42
N LEU A 324 17.89 -5.72 14.47
CA LEU A 324 16.98 -6.18 13.41
C LEU A 324 17.64 -7.28 12.59
N LEU A 325 18.89 -7.07 12.15
CA LEU A 325 19.67 -8.08 11.44
C LEU A 325 19.89 -9.33 12.31
N ARG A 326 20.22 -9.16 13.60
CA ARG A 326 20.38 -10.26 14.54
C ARG A 326 19.11 -11.08 14.70
N ASP A 327 17.95 -10.45 14.79
CA ASP A 327 16.67 -11.16 14.81
C ASP A 327 16.45 -11.94 13.52
N MET A 328 16.69 -11.30 12.36
CA MET A 328 16.51 -11.94 11.07
C MET A 328 17.36 -13.21 10.96
N VAL A 329 18.62 -13.17 11.39
CA VAL A 329 19.52 -14.34 11.47
C VAL A 329 19.00 -15.38 12.47
N ASN A 330 18.66 -14.97 13.70
CA ASN A 330 18.23 -15.88 14.77
C ASN A 330 16.90 -16.58 14.49
N THR A 331 16.02 -15.94 13.71
CA THR A 331 14.70 -16.48 13.35
C THR A 331 14.69 -17.17 11.99
N ALA A 332 15.80 -17.08 11.22
CA ALA A 332 15.90 -17.66 9.88
C ALA A 332 15.66 -19.18 9.87
N TRP A 333 16.07 -19.90 10.92
CA TRP A 333 15.91 -21.36 10.98
C TRP A 333 14.45 -21.83 11.15
N VAL A 334 13.55 -20.96 11.62
CA VAL A 334 12.10 -21.24 11.76
C VAL A 334 11.32 -20.74 10.53
N ARG A 335 11.98 -20.02 9.63
CA ARG A 335 11.35 -19.42 8.45
C ARG A 335 11.45 -20.34 7.25
N VAL A 336 10.58 -20.08 6.28
CA VAL A 336 10.54 -20.78 5.00
C VAL A 336 11.34 -20.01 3.95
N SER A 337 11.94 -20.72 2.99
CA SER A 337 12.59 -20.09 1.84
C SER A 337 11.65 -19.12 1.09
N GLY A 338 12.19 -17.98 0.71
CA GLY A 338 11.50 -16.82 0.13
C GLY A 338 11.02 -15.82 1.18
N PHE A 339 10.99 -16.20 2.46
CA PHE A 339 10.38 -15.43 3.54
C PHE A 339 11.31 -15.31 4.76
N GLY A 340 12.62 -15.25 4.54
CA GLY A 340 13.63 -14.89 5.54
C GLY A 340 14.47 -16.06 6.06
N ALA A 341 14.35 -17.26 5.49
CA ALA A 341 15.27 -18.37 5.77
C ALA A 341 16.67 -18.11 5.20
N GLU A 342 16.75 -17.32 4.13
CA GLU A 342 17.98 -16.93 3.44
C GLU A 342 18.94 -16.13 4.33
N ASN A 343 18.42 -15.54 5.41
CA ASN A 343 19.20 -14.78 6.38
C ASN A 343 20.01 -15.68 7.34
N PHE A 344 19.88 -17.01 7.26
CA PHE A 344 20.63 -17.94 8.09
C PHE A 344 22.14 -17.83 7.81
N THR A 345 22.93 -17.56 8.84
CA THR A 345 24.40 -17.52 8.75
C THR A 345 25.00 -17.91 10.09
N THR A 346 26.10 -18.67 10.05
CA THR A 346 26.87 -19.04 11.25
C THR A 346 28.12 -18.18 11.41
N GLN A 347 28.32 -17.15 10.58
CA GLN A 347 29.53 -16.31 10.59
C GLN A 347 29.68 -15.51 11.90
N HIS A 348 28.57 -15.22 12.58
CA HIS A 348 28.54 -14.51 13.86
C HIS A 348 28.56 -15.45 15.06
N ASP A 349 28.46 -16.76 14.83
CA ASP A 349 28.41 -17.76 15.90
C ASP A 349 29.81 -17.95 16.48
N ARG A 350 29.90 -17.89 17.81
CA ARG A 350 31.10 -18.29 18.54
C ARG A 350 30.86 -19.70 19.07
N THR A 351 31.85 -20.58 18.91
CA THR A 351 31.80 -21.91 19.52
C THR A 351 31.71 -21.74 21.03
N TYR A 352 30.51 -21.94 21.58
CA TYR A 352 30.28 -21.91 23.00
C TYR A 352 30.85 -23.20 23.59
N ALA A 353 32.00 -23.11 24.25
CA ALA A 353 32.51 -24.21 25.05
C ALA A 353 31.59 -24.37 26.26
N SER A 354 30.67 -25.35 26.19
CA SER A 354 29.76 -25.65 27.28
C SER A 354 30.55 -25.84 28.58
N ARG A 355 30.03 -25.29 29.67
CA ARG A 355 30.63 -25.48 31.01
C ARG A 355 30.53 -26.94 31.47
N ASP A 356 29.65 -27.70 30.82
CA ASP A 356 29.41 -29.12 31.06
C ASP A 356 30.20 -29.95 30.05
N ARG A 357 31.39 -30.41 30.45
CA ARG A 357 31.96 -31.63 29.90
C ARG A 357 31.21 -32.80 30.53
N ALA A 358 30.12 -33.22 29.93
CA ALA A 358 29.46 -34.48 30.26
C ALA A 358 29.39 -35.37 29.01
N ARG A 359 29.64 -36.65 29.25
CA ARG A 359 29.94 -37.69 28.27
C ARG A 359 28.72 -37.99 27.40
N PHE A 360 28.97 -38.20 26.11
CA PHE A 360 28.03 -38.88 25.23
C PHE A 360 27.73 -40.28 25.77
N GLU A 361 26.47 -40.54 26.13
CA GLU A 361 25.92 -41.90 26.16
C GLU A 361 24.86 -42.04 25.05
N PRO A 362 24.85 -43.16 24.31
CA PRO A 362 23.92 -43.37 23.22
C PRO A 362 22.54 -43.78 23.76
N GLY A 363 21.66 -42.81 23.96
CA GLY A 363 20.26 -43.06 24.37
C GLY A 363 19.24 -42.01 23.92
N GLU A 364 19.66 -40.94 23.23
CA GLU A 364 18.79 -39.80 22.90
C GLU A 364 17.88 -40.01 21.67
N TYR A 365 17.94 -41.17 21.01
CA TYR A 365 17.09 -41.46 19.84
C TYR A 365 15.68 -41.97 20.21
N ASP A 366 15.47 -42.45 21.44
CA ASP A 366 14.22 -43.13 21.82
C ASP A 366 13.12 -42.19 22.36
N CYS A 367 13.47 -41.01 22.89
CA CYS A 367 12.48 -40.02 23.35
C CYS A 367 11.77 -39.26 22.20
N PHE A 368 12.42 -39.13 21.06
CA PHE A 368 11.83 -38.51 19.86
C PHE A 368 10.92 -39.49 19.10
N ALA A 369 11.30 -40.77 19.05
CA ALA A 369 10.47 -41.82 18.45
C ALA A 369 9.19 -42.09 19.26
N MET A 370 9.26 -42.01 20.59
CA MET A 370 8.14 -42.32 21.48
C MET A 370 7.12 -41.17 21.63
N SER A 371 7.53 -39.92 21.40
CA SER A 371 6.62 -38.76 21.34
C SER A 371 5.87 -38.65 20.00
N SER A 372 6.47 -39.11 18.90
CA SER A 372 5.84 -39.17 17.58
C SER A 372 4.73 -40.24 17.48
N ALA A 373 4.87 -41.36 18.20
CA ALA A 373 3.89 -42.45 18.19
C ALA A 373 2.64 -42.21 19.06
N ILE A 374 2.69 -41.27 20.00
CA ILE A 374 1.54 -40.92 20.87
C ILE A 374 0.66 -39.85 20.20
N TYR A 375 1.20 -39.07 19.27
CA TYR A 375 0.47 -38.01 18.57
C TYR A 375 -0.37 -38.50 17.37
N SER A 376 -0.05 -39.68 16.80
CA SER A 376 -0.70 -40.25 15.62
C SER A 376 -1.87 -41.19 15.93
N GLY A 377 -2.77 -40.76 16.81
CA GLY A 377 -4.06 -41.42 17.03
C GLY A 377 -5.09 -40.99 15.97
N GLU A 378 -5.10 -41.64 14.81
CA GLU A 378 -6.15 -41.41 13.80
C GLU A 378 -7.50 -42.04 14.18
N ALA A 379 -8.58 -41.29 13.96
CA ALA A 379 -9.87 -41.82 13.52
C ALA A 379 -10.53 -40.84 12.51
N VAL A 380 -10.78 -41.38 11.31
CA VAL A 380 -11.40 -40.80 10.11
C VAL A 380 -12.92 -40.65 10.26
N LEU A 381 -13.53 -39.69 9.52
CA LEU A 381 -14.83 -39.71 8.78
C LEU A 381 -15.42 -38.27 8.70
N ALA A 382 -15.95 -37.69 7.60
CA ALA A 382 -16.24 -38.13 6.24
C ALA A 382 -16.59 -36.92 5.30
N ARG A 383 -16.35 -37.10 3.99
CA ARG A 383 -17.18 -36.73 2.79
C ARG A 383 -17.32 -35.24 2.37
N GLU A 384 -17.45 -34.85 1.08
CA GLU A 384 -17.89 -35.49 -0.19
C GLU A 384 -17.31 -34.77 -1.46
N PRO A 385 -17.48 -35.30 -2.70
CA PRO A 385 -16.74 -34.95 -3.92
C PRO A 385 -17.47 -34.04 -4.94
N GLY A 386 -16.68 -33.30 -5.71
CA GLY A 386 -16.97 -32.69 -7.03
C GLY A 386 -15.77 -31.81 -7.41
N THR A 387 -15.20 -31.70 -8.61
CA THR A 387 -15.58 -31.94 -10.01
C THR A 387 -14.34 -32.43 -10.81
N THR A 388 -14.54 -32.94 -12.02
CA THR A 388 -13.68 -33.94 -12.69
C THR A 388 -12.49 -33.44 -13.55
N SER A 389 -12.10 -32.16 -13.54
CA SER A 389 -10.84 -31.70 -14.18
C SER A 389 -9.67 -31.51 -13.20
N ILE A 390 -9.97 -31.20 -11.94
CA ILE A 390 -8.98 -30.93 -10.88
C ILE A 390 -8.24 -32.22 -10.48
N ARG A 391 -8.81 -33.41 -10.71
CA ARG A 391 -8.22 -34.70 -10.33
C ARG A 391 -6.89 -35.00 -11.01
N HIS A 392 -6.71 -34.64 -12.28
CA HIS A 392 -5.45 -34.91 -12.98
C HIS A 392 -4.34 -33.94 -12.57
N MET A 393 -4.69 -32.68 -12.31
CA MET A 393 -3.76 -31.67 -11.76
C MET A 393 -3.35 -31.99 -10.32
N ASN A 394 -4.29 -32.36 -9.46
CA ASN A 394 -3.99 -32.79 -8.08
C ASN A 394 -3.23 -34.12 -8.06
N TRP A 395 -3.45 -34.99 -9.05
CA TRP A 395 -2.67 -36.22 -9.22
C TRP A 395 -1.22 -35.93 -9.64
N LEU A 396 -0.99 -35.05 -10.63
CA LEU A 396 0.36 -34.60 -11.00
C LEU A 396 1.05 -33.86 -9.86
N LEU A 397 0.32 -32.99 -9.14
CA LEU A 397 0.81 -32.33 -7.93
C LEU A 397 1.22 -33.35 -6.86
N SER A 398 0.38 -34.36 -6.62
CA SER A 398 0.68 -35.43 -5.66
C SER A 398 1.88 -36.30 -6.08
N ILE A 399 2.12 -36.48 -7.39
CA ILE A 399 3.31 -37.17 -7.91
C ILE A 399 4.56 -36.31 -7.73
N LEU A 400 4.48 -35.00 -8.00
CA LEU A 400 5.57 -34.05 -7.77
C LEU A 400 5.91 -33.95 -6.29
N GLU A 401 4.91 -33.96 -5.42
CA GLU A 401 5.07 -34.03 -3.95
C GLU A 401 5.71 -35.35 -3.51
N ALA A 402 5.22 -36.49 -4.03
CA ALA A 402 5.74 -37.83 -3.71
C ALA A 402 7.18 -38.04 -4.19
N SER A 403 7.56 -37.47 -5.34
CA SER A 403 8.92 -37.59 -5.90
C SER A 403 9.97 -36.74 -5.16
N ILE A 404 9.55 -35.84 -4.26
CA ILE A 404 10.42 -35.13 -3.31
C ILE A 404 10.69 -35.99 -2.05
N GLY A 405 10.06 -37.17 -1.93
CA GLY A 405 10.25 -38.09 -0.79
C GLY A 405 9.45 -37.71 0.45
N ILE A 406 8.29 -37.09 0.28
CA ILE A 406 7.41 -36.61 1.36
C ILE A 406 6.23 -37.59 1.55
N ASP A 407 6.53 -38.84 1.90
CA ASP A 407 5.49 -39.76 2.41
C ASP A 407 5.38 -39.59 3.92
N GLY A 408 4.47 -38.73 4.38
CA GLY A 408 4.23 -38.51 5.81
C GLY A 408 3.03 -37.61 6.11
N ASP A 409 2.39 -37.86 7.26
CA ASP A 409 1.21 -37.16 7.81
C ASP A 409 1.32 -35.62 7.68
N PRO A 410 0.32 -34.90 7.13
CA PRO A 410 0.34 -33.44 6.97
C PRO A 410 0.66 -32.67 8.27
N ALA A 411 0.36 -33.24 9.45
CA ALA A 411 0.76 -32.66 10.73
C ALA A 411 2.28 -32.68 10.94
N THR A 412 2.98 -33.71 10.45
CA THR A 412 4.45 -33.81 10.51
C THR A 412 5.14 -32.93 9.46
N GLN A 413 4.51 -32.70 8.30
CA GLN A 413 5.01 -31.78 7.28
C GLN A 413 5.04 -30.32 7.76
N ALA A 414 4.12 -29.92 8.64
CA ALA A 414 4.09 -28.59 9.25
C ALA A 414 5.27 -28.31 10.22
N THR A 415 6.02 -29.34 10.63
CA THR A 415 7.06 -29.24 11.67
C THR A 415 8.50 -29.24 11.14
N ARG A 416 8.73 -29.49 9.85
CA ARG A 416 10.05 -29.37 9.21
C ARG A 416 10.12 -28.06 8.39
N PRO A 417 11.26 -27.34 8.39
CA PRO A 417 11.47 -26.15 7.55
C PRO A 417 11.68 -26.55 6.07
N LEU A 418 10.69 -27.21 5.48
CA LEU A 418 10.64 -27.52 4.06
C LEU A 418 10.03 -26.32 3.30
N PRO A 419 10.38 -26.11 2.01
CA PRO A 419 9.72 -25.10 1.19
C PRO A 419 8.20 -25.36 1.13
N ARG A 420 7.39 -24.29 1.15
CA ARG A 420 5.93 -24.40 0.98
C ARG A 420 5.64 -24.85 -0.46
N ILE A 421 5.25 -26.11 -0.61
CA ILE A 421 4.88 -26.67 -1.89
C ILE A 421 3.39 -26.37 -2.14
N SER A 422 3.10 -25.69 -3.24
CA SER A 422 1.76 -25.36 -3.71
C SER A 422 1.75 -25.23 -5.22
N GLY A 423 0.57 -25.18 -5.86
CA GLY A 423 0.50 -24.97 -7.32
C GLY A 423 1.21 -23.69 -7.76
N LYS A 424 1.07 -22.60 -6.98
CA LYS A 424 1.79 -21.33 -7.19
C LYS A 424 3.30 -21.50 -7.09
N PHE A 425 3.80 -22.33 -6.17
CA PHE A 425 5.24 -22.61 -6.04
C PHE A 425 5.83 -23.20 -7.32
N PHE A 426 5.18 -24.21 -7.91
CA PHE A 426 5.65 -24.86 -9.14
C PHE A 426 5.58 -23.91 -10.34
N ILE A 427 4.48 -23.17 -10.51
CA ILE A 427 4.34 -22.20 -11.60
C ILE A 427 5.36 -21.06 -11.48
N SER A 428 5.69 -20.63 -10.26
CA SER A 428 6.71 -19.59 -10.06
C SER A 428 8.11 -20.01 -10.57
N GLN A 429 8.39 -21.31 -10.71
CA GLN A 429 9.68 -21.78 -11.23
C GLN A 429 9.87 -21.48 -12.73
N LEU A 430 8.79 -21.20 -13.47
CA LEU A 430 8.84 -20.76 -14.86
C LEU A 430 9.41 -19.34 -15.02
N ALA A 431 9.50 -18.55 -13.94
CA ALA A 431 10.10 -17.23 -13.95
C ALA A 431 11.60 -17.32 -14.27
N ALA A 432 12.14 -16.38 -15.06
CA ALA A 432 13.49 -16.48 -15.62
C ALA A 432 14.59 -16.66 -14.57
N ASP A 433 14.49 -15.98 -13.42
CA ASP A 433 15.48 -16.05 -12.36
C ASP A 433 15.52 -17.43 -11.68
N ARG A 434 14.38 -18.13 -11.62
CA ARG A 434 14.27 -19.46 -11.01
C ARG A 434 14.54 -20.56 -12.03
N TRP A 435 14.11 -20.38 -13.27
CA TRP A 435 14.32 -21.34 -14.35
C TRP A 435 15.80 -21.65 -14.61
N LYS A 436 16.67 -20.64 -14.51
CA LYS A 436 18.13 -20.80 -14.65
C LYS A 436 18.75 -21.65 -13.53
N LEU A 437 18.15 -21.64 -12.34
CA LEU A 437 18.61 -22.38 -11.16
C LEU A 437 18.00 -23.79 -11.07
N LEU A 438 16.95 -24.06 -11.85
CA LEU A 438 16.20 -25.31 -11.82
C LEU A 438 16.96 -26.45 -12.52
N PRO A 439 17.13 -27.63 -11.90
CA PRO A 439 17.77 -28.78 -12.55
C PRO A 439 16.96 -29.29 -13.76
N ASP A 440 17.64 -29.79 -14.78
CA ASP A 440 17.00 -30.20 -16.05
C ASP A 440 15.93 -31.29 -15.87
N ALA A 441 16.10 -32.18 -14.88
CA ALA A 441 15.11 -33.22 -14.56
C ALA A 441 13.74 -32.65 -14.13
N TRP A 442 13.70 -31.43 -13.57
CA TRP A 442 12.48 -30.78 -13.09
C TRP A 442 11.82 -29.88 -14.13
N LYS A 443 12.56 -29.47 -15.17
CA LYS A 443 12.06 -28.54 -16.20
C LYS A 443 10.87 -29.10 -16.97
N GLY A 444 10.96 -30.36 -17.43
CA GLY A 444 9.88 -31.04 -18.15
C GLY A 444 8.59 -31.14 -17.32
N PRO A 445 8.61 -31.75 -16.12
CA PRO A 445 7.42 -31.89 -15.28
C PRO A 445 6.76 -30.56 -14.89
N ILE A 446 7.54 -29.50 -14.64
CA ILE A 446 7.01 -28.17 -14.31
C ILE A 446 6.30 -27.53 -15.52
N VAL A 447 6.86 -27.70 -16.72
CA VAL A 447 6.22 -27.23 -17.97
C VAL A 447 4.93 -27.99 -18.23
N GLU A 448 4.91 -29.32 -18.05
CA GLU A 448 3.69 -30.12 -18.18
C GLU A 448 2.60 -29.68 -17.19
N TYR A 449 2.98 -29.37 -15.95
CA TYR A 449 2.06 -28.81 -14.96
C TYR A 449 1.51 -27.44 -15.37
N GLY A 450 2.36 -26.55 -15.89
CA GLY A 450 1.93 -25.25 -16.43
C GLY A 450 0.98 -25.38 -17.62
N LEU A 451 1.26 -26.30 -18.54
CA LEU A 451 0.39 -26.61 -19.67
C LEU A 451 -0.97 -27.15 -19.22
N ALA A 452 -1.02 -27.99 -18.19
CA ALA A 452 -2.28 -28.49 -17.63
C ALA A 452 -3.15 -27.34 -17.10
N ILE A 453 -2.57 -26.38 -16.37
CA ILE A 453 -3.28 -25.19 -15.89
C ILE A 453 -3.78 -24.34 -17.05
N HIS A 454 -2.94 -24.10 -18.06
CA HIS A 454 -3.34 -23.39 -19.27
C HIS A 454 -4.54 -24.05 -19.95
N GLN A 455 -4.55 -25.39 -20.08
CA GLN A 455 -5.68 -26.10 -20.72
C GLN A 455 -6.98 -25.97 -19.93
N VAL A 456 -6.92 -25.98 -18.59
CA VAL A 456 -8.10 -25.76 -17.74
C VAL A 456 -8.62 -24.35 -17.89
N GLN A 457 -7.75 -23.35 -17.80
CA GLN A 457 -8.11 -21.95 -18.05
C GLN A 457 -8.75 -21.75 -19.43
N ARG A 458 -8.18 -22.37 -20.48
CA ARG A 458 -8.74 -22.34 -21.83
C ARG A 458 -10.12 -22.99 -21.90
N ALA A 459 -10.31 -24.14 -21.26
CA ALA A 459 -11.62 -24.80 -21.21
C ALA A 459 -12.68 -23.94 -20.52
N GLU A 460 -12.34 -23.28 -19.41
CA GLU A 460 -13.24 -22.34 -18.72
C GLU A 460 -13.61 -21.14 -19.60
N ARG A 461 -12.64 -20.58 -20.34
CA ARG A 461 -12.92 -19.51 -21.33
C ARG A 461 -13.85 -19.98 -22.43
N LEU A 462 -13.61 -21.16 -23.00
CA LEU A 462 -14.48 -21.74 -24.03
C LEU A 462 -15.91 -21.96 -23.53
N LEU A 463 -16.08 -22.44 -22.30
CA LEU A 463 -17.40 -22.58 -21.66
C LEU A 463 -18.08 -21.23 -21.45
N ALA A 464 -17.35 -20.21 -20.98
CA ALA A 464 -17.88 -18.86 -20.81
C ALA A 464 -18.30 -18.20 -22.13
N LEU A 465 -17.72 -18.63 -23.26
CA LEU A 465 -18.04 -18.15 -24.61
C LEU A 465 -19.13 -18.99 -25.31
N ALA A 466 -19.61 -20.08 -24.71
CA ALA A 466 -20.58 -21.01 -25.31
C ALA A 466 -22.00 -20.42 -25.48
N SER A 467 -22.24 -19.16 -25.12
CA SER A 467 -23.51 -18.46 -25.34
C SER A 467 -23.77 -18.16 -26.82
N PRO A 468 -25.04 -18.23 -27.30
CA PRO A 468 -25.39 -17.96 -28.71
C PRO A 468 -24.94 -16.58 -29.20
N GLU A 469 -24.89 -15.58 -28.31
CA GLU A 469 -24.50 -14.20 -28.62
C GLU A 469 -23.00 -14.02 -28.88
N ARG A 470 -22.14 -14.99 -28.49
CA ARG A 470 -20.67 -14.88 -28.53
C ARG A 470 -19.99 -15.91 -29.44
N GLN A 471 -20.74 -16.51 -30.37
CA GLN A 471 -20.24 -17.58 -31.26
C GLN A 471 -18.98 -17.19 -32.06
N HIS A 472 -18.82 -15.91 -32.40
CA HIS A 472 -17.63 -15.44 -33.11
C HIS A 472 -16.36 -15.47 -32.25
N GLU A 473 -16.45 -15.08 -30.97
CA GLU A 473 -15.34 -15.13 -30.02
C GLU A 473 -14.94 -16.58 -29.71
N LEU A 474 -15.93 -17.47 -29.56
CA LEU A 474 -15.71 -18.90 -29.41
C LEU A 474 -14.96 -19.51 -30.61
N THR A 475 -15.36 -19.14 -31.83
CA THR A 475 -14.70 -19.62 -33.05
C THR A 475 -13.25 -19.14 -33.12
N ALA A 476 -12.97 -17.90 -32.72
CA ALA A 476 -11.62 -17.36 -32.67
C ALA A 476 -10.73 -18.11 -31.65
N GLU A 477 -11.25 -18.39 -30.44
CA GLU A 477 -10.51 -19.13 -29.39
C GLU A 477 -10.28 -20.61 -29.77
N LEU A 478 -11.19 -21.23 -30.54
CA LEU A 478 -11.02 -22.59 -31.05
C LEU A 478 -10.01 -22.69 -32.20
N SER A 479 -9.89 -21.62 -33.00
CA SER A 479 -9.03 -21.61 -34.19
C SER A 479 -7.54 -21.60 -33.88
N ASP A 480 -7.14 -21.09 -32.70
CA ASP A 480 -5.74 -21.09 -32.25
C ASP A 480 -5.56 -22.06 -31.07
N PRO A 481 -4.92 -23.23 -31.28
CA PRO A 481 -4.69 -24.19 -30.21
C PRO A 481 -3.67 -23.75 -29.15
N GLY A 482 -2.92 -22.66 -29.40
CA GLY A 482 -1.74 -22.28 -28.61
C GLY A 482 -0.55 -23.21 -28.86
N HIS A 483 0.66 -22.75 -28.55
CA HIS A 483 1.89 -23.57 -28.55
C HIS A 483 2.21 -24.33 -29.86
N SER A 484 1.74 -23.85 -31.01
CA SER A 484 1.91 -24.55 -32.30
C SER A 484 3.24 -24.25 -33.00
N ASN A 485 3.80 -23.05 -32.77
CA ASN A 485 5.02 -22.57 -33.43
C ASN A 485 6.13 -22.14 -32.45
N TRP A 486 6.01 -22.53 -31.19
CA TRP A 486 7.01 -22.32 -30.15
C TRP A 486 6.89 -23.39 -29.07
N ASP A 487 8.01 -23.70 -28.41
CA ASP A 487 8.08 -24.69 -27.34
C ASP A 487 8.08 -23.99 -25.96
N PRO A 488 7.13 -24.30 -25.08
CA PRO A 488 7.15 -23.87 -23.68
C PRO A 488 8.42 -24.22 -22.90
N LEU A 489 9.15 -25.27 -23.28
CA LEU A 489 10.41 -25.64 -22.64
C LEU A 489 11.55 -24.67 -23.01
N GLU A 490 11.52 -24.11 -24.22
CA GLU A 490 12.47 -23.09 -24.68
C GLU A 490 12.13 -21.70 -24.15
N LEU A 491 10.83 -21.39 -24.03
CA LEU A 491 10.31 -20.07 -23.61
C LEU A 491 9.32 -20.18 -22.42
N PRO A 492 9.77 -20.67 -21.24
CA PRO A 492 8.89 -20.89 -20.08
C PRO A 492 8.27 -19.61 -19.52
N LEU A 493 8.97 -18.47 -19.67
CA LEU A 493 8.48 -17.17 -19.22
C LEU A 493 7.24 -16.71 -20.02
N VAL A 494 7.13 -17.11 -21.29
CA VAL A 494 5.96 -16.83 -22.12
C VAL A 494 4.77 -17.69 -21.67
N LEU A 495 4.99 -18.98 -21.36
CA LEU A 495 3.96 -19.84 -20.78
C LEU A 495 3.47 -19.28 -19.44
N LEU A 496 4.37 -18.78 -18.59
CA LEU A 496 4.00 -18.14 -17.34
C LEU A 496 3.12 -16.89 -17.58
N MET A 497 3.43 -16.10 -18.60
CA MET A 497 2.62 -14.94 -19.00
C MET A 497 1.20 -15.35 -19.41
N GLU A 498 1.04 -16.41 -20.19
CA GLU A 498 -0.28 -16.96 -20.56
C GLU A 498 -1.11 -17.36 -19.34
N ILE A 499 -0.49 -18.14 -18.44
CA ILE A 499 -1.14 -18.66 -17.22
C ILE A 499 -1.57 -17.51 -16.30
N GLU A 500 -0.66 -16.56 -16.05
CA GLU A 500 -0.91 -15.45 -15.13
C GLU A 500 -2.01 -14.53 -15.64
N THR A 501 -2.13 -14.39 -16.96
CA THR A 501 -3.04 -13.45 -17.60
C THR A 501 -4.29 -14.11 -18.18
N ASN A 502 -4.42 -15.43 -17.98
CA ASN A 502 -5.53 -16.27 -18.43
C ASN A 502 -5.86 -16.02 -19.92
N MET A 503 -4.86 -16.15 -20.80
CA MET A 503 -5.01 -15.99 -22.25
C MET A 503 -4.14 -16.96 -23.03
N THR A 504 -4.47 -17.19 -24.30
CA THR A 504 -3.63 -17.92 -25.26
C THR A 504 -2.94 -16.92 -26.20
N ILE A 505 -1.61 -17.01 -26.31
CA ILE A 505 -0.81 -16.22 -27.25
C ILE A 505 -0.89 -16.90 -28.63
N ARG A 506 -1.24 -16.09 -29.63
CA ARG A 506 -1.46 -16.57 -30.99
C ARG A 506 -0.15 -16.88 -31.70
N ALA A 507 -0.18 -17.83 -32.62
CA ALA A 507 1.01 -18.21 -33.39
C ALA A 507 1.65 -17.00 -34.11
N ILE A 508 0.85 -16.12 -34.72
CA ILE A 508 1.34 -14.92 -35.42
C ILE A 508 2.06 -13.95 -34.48
N GLN A 509 1.56 -13.78 -33.25
CA GLN A 509 2.16 -12.90 -32.24
C GLN A 509 3.55 -13.41 -31.86
N MET A 510 3.70 -14.73 -31.70
CA MET A 510 4.98 -15.36 -31.39
C MET A 510 5.98 -15.30 -32.55
N CYS A 511 5.50 -15.43 -33.79
CA CYS A 511 6.35 -15.30 -34.99
C CYS A 511 7.05 -13.95 -35.00
N ILE A 512 6.27 -12.88 -34.78
CA ILE A 512 6.80 -11.51 -34.74
C ILE A 512 7.67 -11.28 -33.50
N ALA A 513 7.28 -11.80 -32.33
CA ALA A 513 8.10 -11.70 -31.13
C ALA A 513 9.49 -12.31 -31.33
N LYS A 514 9.59 -13.50 -31.95
CA LYS A 514 10.87 -14.17 -32.25
C LYS A 514 11.76 -13.32 -33.16
N GLU A 515 11.20 -12.72 -34.20
CA GLU A 515 11.95 -11.82 -35.09
C GLU A 515 12.36 -10.51 -34.40
N MET A 516 11.57 -9.98 -33.46
CA MET A 516 11.94 -8.79 -32.68
C MET A 516 13.05 -9.07 -31.66
N ILE A 517 13.06 -10.26 -31.05
CA ILE A 517 14.09 -10.69 -30.11
C ILE A 517 15.43 -10.82 -30.84
N SER A 518 15.43 -11.53 -31.98
CA SER A 518 16.64 -11.78 -32.77
C SER A 518 16.42 -11.40 -34.25
N PRO A 519 16.51 -10.11 -34.59
CA PRO A 519 16.32 -9.66 -35.95
C PRO A 519 17.44 -10.17 -36.88
N PRO A 520 17.13 -10.49 -38.14
CA PRO A 520 18.11 -11.04 -39.08
C PRO A 520 19.27 -10.05 -39.29
N GLY A 521 20.49 -10.56 -39.14
CA GLY A 521 21.70 -9.74 -39.30
C GLY A 521 22.01 -8.78 -38.14
N HIS A 522 21.32 -8.89 -36.99
CA HIS A 522 21.47 -7.99 -35.83
C HIS A 522 21.24 -6.51 -36.18
N GLN A 523 20.41 -6.23 -37.20
CA GLN A 523 20.05 -4.89 -37.62
C GLN A 523 18.74 -4.45 -36.97
N ASN A 524 18.46 -3.14 -37.05
CA ASN A 524 17.16 -2.59 -36.66
C ASN A 524 16.06 -3.19 -37.54
N ALA A 525 14.95 -3.62 -36.93
CA ALA A 525 13.81 -4.19 -37.62
C ALA A 525 12.52 -3.45 -37.24
N SER A 526 11.60 -3.34 -38.19
CA SER A 526 10.25 -2.80 -37.97
C SER A 526 9.23 -3.86 -38.37
N MET A 527 8.20 -4.03 -37.52
CA MET A 527 7.18 -5.07 -37.65
C MET A 527 5.80 -4.44 -37.73
N GLN A 528 4.95 -4.95 -38.63
CA GLN A 528 3.58 -4.44 -38.81
C GLN A 528 2.56 -5.55 -38.54
N LEU A 529 1.58 -5.24 -37.69
CA LEU A 529 0.37 -6.06 -37.51
C LEU A 529 -0.89 -5.21 -37.66
N ASN A 530 -2.00 -5.88 -37.95
CA ASN A 530 -3.33 -5.27 -37.94
C ASN A 530 -3.66 -4.66 -36.56
N MET A 531 -4.54 -3.66 -36.55
CA MET A 531 -5.00 -3.04 -35.32
C MET A 531 -5.82 -4.02 -34.49
N GLY A 532 -5.61 -4.04 -33.17
CA GLY A 532 -6.33 -4.93 -32.26
C GLY A 532 -5.75 -6.35 -32.13
N GLU A 533 -4.68 -6.68 -32.85
CA GLU A 533 -4.01 -8.00 -32.78
C GLU A 533 -3.08 -8.16 -31.56
N GLY A 534 -3.13 -7.26 -30.58
CA GLY A 534 -2.36 -7.37 -29.34
C GLY A 534 -0.89 -6.97 -29.42
N LYS A 535 -0.52 -6.03 -30.30
CA LYS A 535 0.85 -5.47 -30.41
C LYS A 535 1.39 -4.99 -29.06
N SER A 536 0.71 -4.00 -28.49
CA SER A 536 1.07 -3.36 -27.23
C SER A 536 0.79 -4.25 -26.01
N SER A 537 -0.26 -5.08 -26.05
CA SER A 537 -0.72 -5.84 -24.88
C SER A 537 -0.10 -7.23 -24.72
N VAL A 538 0.54 -7.77 -25.77
CA VAL A 538 1.09 -9.14 -25.79
C VAL A 538 2.54 -9.15 -26.27
N ILE A 539 2.82 -8.59 -27.45
CA ILE A 539 4.15 -8.69 -28.08
C ILE A 539 5.17 -7.85 -27.31
N VAL A 540 4.87 -6.57 -27.06
CA VAL A 540 5.79 -5.67 -26.34
C VAL A 540 6.16 -6.22 -24.95
N PRO A 541 5.23 -6.65 -24.08
CA PRO A 541 5.56 -7.29 -22.81
C PRO A 541 6.40 -8.56 -22.95
N ALA A 542 6.06 -9.46 -23.89
CA ALA A 542 6.77 -10.72 -24.08
C ALA A 542 8.22 -10.48 -24.55
N VAL A 543 8.41 -9.65 -25.56
CA VAL A 543 9.75 -9.30 -26.09
C VAL A 543 10.57 -8.59 -25.02
N ALA A 544 9.98 -7.61 -24.32
CA ALA A 544 10.68 -6.86 -23.28
C ALA A 544 11.13 -7.77 -22.13
N ALA A 545 10.27 -8.67 -21.67
CA ALA A 545 10.59 -9.59 -20.58
C ALA A 545 11.65 -10.63 -20.99
N ILE A 546 11.58 -11.18 -22.20
CA ILE A 546 12.59 -12.10 -22.72
C ILE A 546 13.96 -11.42 -22.81
N LEU A 547 14.02 -10.24 -23.43
CA LEU A 547 15.28 -9.49 -23.56
C LEU A 547 15.85 -9.07 -22.19
N ALA A 548 14.98 -8.62 -21.27
CA ALA A 548 15.41 -8.24 -19.93
C ALA A 548 15.96 -9.44 -19.13
N SER A 549 15.41 -10.64 -19.35
CA SER A 549 15.89 -11.87 -18.72
C SER A 549 17.31 -12.29 -19.15
N MET A 550 17.78 -11.83 -20.31
CA MET A 550 19.13 -12.09 -20.81
C MET A 550 20.19 -11.28 -20.05
N ARG A 551 19.81 -10.11 -19.48
CA ARG A 551 20.67 -9.21 -18.70
C ARG A 551 21.92 -8.72 -19.45
N GLU A 552 21.82 -8.62 -20.78
CA GLU A 552 22.92 -8.15 -21.65
C GLU A 552 22.89 -6.63 -21.86
N SER A 553 21.70 -6.02 -21.85
CA SER A 553 21.49 -4.60 -22.09
C SER A 553 20.28 -4.08 -21.33
N LEU A 554 20.20 -2.75 -21.18
CA LEU A 554 19.05 -2.05 -20.62
C LEU A 554 17.90 -2.04 -21.62
N ILE A 555 16.77 -2.64 -21.28
CA ILE A 555 15.61 -2.65 -22.16
C ILE A 555 14.81 -1.37 -21.97
N ARG A 556 14.61 -0.60 -23.05
CA ARG A 556 13.79 0.61 -23.05
C ARG A 556 12.55 0.41 -23.92
N VAL A 557 11.38 0.59 -23.34
CA VAL A 557 10.11 0.64 -24.07
C VAL A 557 9.77 2.12 -24.31
N ILE A 558 9.73 2.52 -25.57
CA ILE A 558 9.49 3.91 -26.00
C ILE A 558 8.05 4.04 -26.47
N VAL A 559 7.31 4.97 -25.85
CA VAL A 559 5.89 5.22 -26.16
C VAL A 559 5.57 6.71 -26.18
N GLY A 560 4.53 7.06 -26.94
CA GLY A 560 4.01 8.43 -26.99
C GLY A 560 3.37 8.88 -25.66
N LYS A 561 3.35 10.20 -25.43
CA LYS A 561 2.78 10.82 -24.22
C LYS A 561 1.36 10.37 -23.88
N PRO A 562 0.41 10.30 -24.83
CA PRO A 562 -0.98 9.89 -24.54
C PRO A 562 -1.10 8.44 -24.04
N GLN A 563 -0.20 7.55 -24.46
CA GLN A 563 -0.29 6.11 -24.20
C GLN A 563 0.55 5.65 -23.01
N SER A 564 1.51 6.47 -22.55
CA SER A 564 2.47 6.13 -21.50
C SER A 564 1.84 5.60 -20.21
N LYS A 565 0.79 6.26 -19.70
CA LYS A 565 0.13 5.82 -18.47
C LYS A 565 -0.55 4.46 -18.63
N GLN A 566 -1.20 4.23 -19.76
CA GLN A 566 -1.87 2.97 -20.07
C GLN A 566 -0.84 1.84 -20.27
N MET A 567 0.23 2.10 -21.02
CA MET A 567 1.33 1.17 -21.23
C MET A 567 2.00 0.78 -19.91
N PHE A 568 2.25 1.76 -19.02
CA PHE A 568 2.81 1.51 -17.70
C PHE A 568 1.96 0.54 -16.88
N GLN A 569 0.66 0.84 -16.75
CA GLN A 569 -0.28 -0.03 -16.01
C GLN A 569 -0.35 -1.43 -16.60
N MET A 570 -0.33 -1.55 -17.93
CA MET A 570 -0.34 -2.82 -18.63
C MET A 570 0.94 -3.63 -18.38
N LEU A 571 2.13 -3.02 -18.55
CA LEU A 571 3.41 -3.71 -18.29
C LEU A 571 3.50 -4.17 -16.83
N VAL A 572 3.09 -3.34 -15.87
CA VAL A 572 3.08 -3.71 -14.44
C VAL A 572 2.11 -4.87 -14.17
N ALA A 573 0.91 -4.83 -14.74
CA ALA A 573 -0.08 -5.90 -14.57
C ALA A 573 0.37 -7.24 -15.19
N ARG A 574 1.12 -7.20 -16.30
CA ARG A 574 1.57 -8.39 -17.02
C ARG A 574 2.87 -8.98 -16.50
N LEU A 575 3.78 -8.12 -16.03
CA LEU A 575 5.17 -8.50 -15.73
C LEU A 575 5.50 -8.41 -14.24
N GLY A 576 4.78 -7.61 -13.46
CA GLY A 576 5.04 -7.36 -12.04
C GLY A 576 4.52 -8.42 -11.07
N GLY A 577 3.79 -9.43 -11.58
CA GLY A 577 3.23 -10.54 -10.81
C GLY A 577 4.19 -11.71 -10.61
N LEU A 578 3.84 -12.92 -11.04
CA LEU A 578 4.68 -14.13 -10.89
C LEU A 578 5.97 -14.05 -11.70
N GLN A 579 5.97 -13.34 -12.83
CA GLN A 579 7.20 -13.05 -13.59
C GLN A 579 8.19 -12.18 -12.81
N ASN A 580 7.69 -11.36 -11.89
CA ASN A 580 8.46 -10.54 -10.96
C ASN A 580 9.46 -9.59 -11.64
N VAL A 581 9.11 -9.01 -12.80
CA VAL A 581 9.94 -8.02 -13.51
C VAL A 581 9.53 -6.59 -13.11
N VAL A 582 10.51 -5.77 -12.73
CA VAL A 582 10.27 -4.37 -12.34
C VAL A 582 10.23 -3.48 -13.58
N VAL A 583 9.14 -2.73 -13.73
CA VAL A 583 8.97 -1.65 -14.71
C VAL A 583 9.33 -0.32 -14.05
N HIS A 584 10.35 0.35 -14.57
CA HIS A 584 10.85 1.63 -14.11
C HIS A 584 10.39 2.74 -15.05
N GLN A 585 10.18 3.95 -14.53
CA GLN A 585 9.96 5.15 -15.33
C GLN A 585 11.12 6.12 -15.16
N LEU A 586 11.36 6.96 -16.17
CA LEU A 586 12.32 8.05 -16.10
C LEU A 586 11.68 9.33 -16.64
N PRO A 587 10.77 9.96 -15.87
CA PRO A 587 10.04 11.14 -16.29
C PRO A 587 10.95 12.37 -16.23
N PHE A 588 11.84 12.50 -17.20
CA PHE A 588 12.81 13.57 -17.23
C PHE A 588 12.24 14.79 -17.97
N SER A 589 12.15 15.92 -17.27
CA SER A 589 11.71 17.20 -17.82
C SER A 589 12.83 18.23 -17.81
N ARG A 590 12.73 19.25 -18.67
CA ARG A 590 13.67 20.39 -18.70
C ARG A 590 13.82 21.12 -17.36
N ASP A 591 12.71 21.33 -16.65
CA ASP A 591 12.67 22.08 -15.39
C ASP A 591 13.47 21.41 -14.26
N LEU A 592 13.96 20.19 -14.50
CA LEU A 592 14.68 19.42 -13.51
C LEU A 592 16.08 19.99 -13.28
N ARG A 593 16.28 20.61 -12.13
CA ARG A 593 17.60 21.01 -11.64
C ARG A 593 18.27 19.82 -10.97
N LEU A 594 19.39 19.35 -11.53
CA LEU A 594 20.15 18.22 -11.02
C LEU A 594 21.51 18.66 -10.45
N GLY A 595 21.89 18.07 -9.32
CA GLY A 595 23.25 18.11 -8.79
C GLY A 595 24.11 16.96 -9.32
N VAL A 596 25.42 17.02 -9.05
CA VAL A 596 26.38 15.96 -9.46
C VAL A 596 26.01 14.61 -8.84
N ASP A 597 25.64 14.60 -7.56
CA ASP A 597 25.22 13.39 -6.84
C ASP A 597 23.92 12.78 -7.38
N ASP A 598 22.98 13.62 -7.86
CA ASP A 598 21.73 13.15 -8.44
C ASP A 598 22.00 12.38 -9.73
N VAL A 599 22.89 12.88 -10.60
CA VAL A 599 23.25 12.22 -11.86
C VAL A 599 24.04 10.94 -11.60
N ALA A 600 24.94 10.92 -10.61
CA ALA A 600 25.62 9.70 -10.19
C ALA A 600 24.63 8.64 -9.69
N THR A 601 23.60 9.07 -8.96
CA THR A 601 22.52 8.20 -8.48
C THR A 601 21.68 7.65 -9.63
N ILE A 602 21.31 8.50 -10.61
CA ILE A 602 20.62 8.08 -11.84
C ILE A 602 21.45 7.06 -12.62
N HIS A 603 22.75 7.30 -12.79
CA HIS A 603 23.66 6.38 -13.48
C HIS A 603 23.70 5.00 -12.81
N ARG A 604 23.88 4.97 -11.48
CA ARG A 604 23.85 3.73 -10.69
C ARG A 604 22.50 3.02 -10.80
N TYR A 605 21.41 3.77 -10.75
CA TYR A 605 20.05 3.25 -10.88
C TYR A 605 19.82 2.57 -12.23
N LEU A 606 20.26 3.20 -13.34
CA LEU A 606 20.16 2.63 -14.69
C LEU A 606 21.00 1.36 -14.86
N ARG A 607 22.20 1.32 -14.27
CA ARG A 607 23.04 0.12 -14.26
C ARG A 607 22.38 -1.01 -13.47
N ASN A 608 21.84 -0.71 -12.29
CA ASN A 608 21.12 -1.69 -11.48
C ASN A 608 19.91 -2.24 -12.22
N CYS A 609 19.13 -1.37 -12.89
CA CYS A 609 18.00 -1.79 -13.73
C CYS A 609 18.43 -2.82 -14.80
N ALA A 610 19.55 -2.58 -15.49
CA ALA A 610 20.06 -3.52 -16.50
C ALA A 610 20.52 -4.86 -15.88
N THR A 611 21.22 -4.83 -14.74
CA THR A 611 21.76 -6.04 -14.11
C THR A 611 20.70 -6.89 -13.42
N THR A 612 19.62 -6.28 -12.93
CA THR A 612 18.48 -6.98 -12.32
C THR A 612 17.45 -7.46 -13.35
N GLY A 613 17.59 -7.11 -14.63
CA GLY A 613 16.61 -7.43 -15.67
C GLY A 613 15.33 -6.61 -15.57
N GLY A 614 15.42 -5.34 -15.15
CA GLY A 614 14.31 -4.40 -15.15
C GLY A 614 14.06 -3.78 -16.53
N ILE A 615 12.85 -3.28 -16.75
CA ILE A 615 12.41 -2.64 -17.99
C ILE A 615 12.22 -1.15 -17.74
N LEU A 616 12.75 -0.29 -18.62
CA LEU A 616 12.61 1.16 -18.51
C LEU A 616 11.55 1.67 -19.51
N LEU A 617 10.45 2.22 -19.02
CA LEU A 617 9.44 2.91 -19.83
C LEU A 617 9.80 4.38 -20.00
N VAL A 618 9.99 4.83 -21.24
CA VAL A 618 10.49 6.16 -21.57
C VAL A 618 9.66 6.79 -22.68
N GLN A 619 9.60 8.12 -22.69
CA GLN A 619 9.01 8.88 -23.80
C GLN A 619 10.14 9.54 -24.60
N PRO A 620 9.96 9.79 -25.92
CA PRO A 620 10.97 10.47 -26.72
C PRO A 620 11.44 11.80 -26.11
N GLU A 621 10.49 12.54 -25.50
CA GLU A 621 10.78 13.79 -24.78
C GLU A 621 11.81 13.58 -23.66
N HIS A 622 11.70 12.54 -22.83
CA HIS A 622 12.62 12.30 -21.72
C HIS A 622 14.06 12.03 -22.20
N ILE A 623 14.22 11.27 -23.28
CA ILE A 623 15.55 10.93 -23.85
C ILE A 623 16.23 12.20 -24.36
N LEU A 624 15.50 12.98 -25.17
CA LEU A 624 16.00 14.23 -25.73
C LEU A 624 16.33 15.24 -24.65
N SER A 625 15.43 15.39 -23.67
CA SER A 625 15.57 16.29 -22.54
C SER A 625 16.85 16.01 -21.73
N PHE A 626 17.10 14.73 -21.41
CA PHE A 626 18.30 14.32 -20.68
C PHE A 626 19.59 14.62 -21.46
N LYS A 627 19.59 14.34 -22.77
CA LYS A 627 20.70 14.64 -23.67
C LYS A 627 20.99 16.14 -23.77
N LEU A 628 19.95 16.95 -23.92
CA LEU A 628 20.06 18.41 -24.13
C LEU A 628 20.48 19.15 -22.86
N MET A 629 20.04 18.69 -21.67
CA MET A 629 20.51 19.24 -20.40
C MET A 629 22.04 19.12 -20.26
N GLY A 630 22.62 18.01 -20.70
CA GLY A 630 24.08 17.82 -20.67
C GLY A 630 24.82 18.92 -21.43
N PHE A 631 24.31 19.35 -22.58
CA PHE A 631 24.86 20.45 -23.35
C PHE A 631 24.59 21.83 -22.72
N GLU A 632 23.37 22.06 -22.21
CA GLU A 632 23.01 23.30 -21.50
C GLU A 632 23.98 23.57 -20.34
N CYS A 633 24.28 22.56 -19.52
CA CYS A 633 25.23 22.69 -18.41
C CYS A 633 26.65 23.10 -18.87
N LEU A 634 27.07 22.63 -20.04
CA LEU A 634 28.39 22.97 -20.61
C LEU A 634 28.44 24.38 -21.20
N VAL A 635 27.35 24.85 -21.83
CA VAL A 635 27.25 26.19 -22.42
C VAL A 635 27.20 27.27 -21.33
N THR A 636 26.30 27.11 -20.36
CA THR A 636 26.03 28.13 -19.31
C THR A 636 27.23 28.30 -18.35
N SER A 637 28.22 27.39 -18.38
CA SER A 637 29.47 27.44 -17.59
C SER A 637 29.31 27.37 -16.06
N GLU A 638 28.10 27.12 -15.56
CA GLU A 638 27.81 27.03 -14.12
C GLU A 638 28.25 25.70 -13.51
N SER A 639 28.31 24.59 -14.26
CA SER A 639 28.79 23.29 -13.77
C SER A 639 29.28 22.34 -14.89
N VAL A 640 30.54 22.49 -15.30
CA VAL A 640 31.15 21.64 -16.35
C VAL A 640 31.19 20.16 -15.96
N GLU A 641 31.45 19.87 -14.68
CA GLU A 641 31.47 18.51 -14.13
C GLU A 641 30.11 17.81 -14.25
N LEU A 642 29.02 18.52 -13.95
CA LEU A 642 27.65 18.02 -14.10
C LEU A 642 27.36 17.67 -15.55
N GLY A 643 27.66 18.58 -16.49
CA GLY A 643 27.46 18.34 -17.92
C GLY A 643 28.21 17.12 -18.43
N GLN A 644 29.47 16.93 -18.01
CA GLN A 644 30.27 15.75 -18.37
C GLN A 644 29.68 14.44 -17.82
N LEU A 645 29.17 14.44 -16.58
CA LEU A 645 28.57 13.27 -15.97
C LEU A 645 27.23 12.87 -16.62
N VAL A 646 26.42 13.87 -16.99
CA VAL A 646 25.16 13.67 -17.73
C VAL A 646 25.45 13.08 -19.10
N LEU A 647 26.39 13.65 -19.85
CA LEU A 647 26.78 13.15 -21.18
C LEU A 647 27.43 11.76 -21.09
N GLY A 648 28.21 11.48 -20.05
CA GLY A 648 28.75 10.15 -19.78
C GLY A 648 27.64 9.12 -19.52
N THR A 649 26.58 9.52 -18.82
CA THR A 649 25.40 8.67 -18.60
C THR A 649 24.58 8.48 -19.88
N GLN A 650 24.43 9.52 -20.71
CA GLN A 650 23.81 9.41 -22.03
C GLN A 650 24.58 8.43 -22.93
N ARG A 651 25.91 8.52 -22.93
CA ARG A 651 26.76 7.59 -23.69
C ARG A 651 26.61 6.15 -23.21
N TYR A 652 26.45 5.93 -21.91
CA TYR A 652 26.14 4.60 -21.39
C TYR A 652 24.81 4.07 -21.95
N LEU A 653 23.76 4.90 -21.97
CA LEU A 653 22.46 4.55 -22.54
C LEU A 653 22.58 4.20 -24.03
N ASP A 654 23.27 5.02 -24.82
CA ASP A 654 23.43 4.79 -26.27
C ASP A 654 24.18 3.49 -26.60
N LEU A 655 25.11 3.05 -25.74
CA LEU A 655 25.94 1.85 -25.98
C LEU A 655 25.39 0.57 -25.34
N ASN A 656 24.54 0.69 -24.31
CA ASN A 656 24.14 -0.46 -23.47
C ASN A 656 22.61 -0.59 -23.37
N SER A 657 21.84 -0.07 -24.33
CA SER A 657 20.39 -0.23 -24.35
C SER A 657 19.87 -0.93 -25.60
N ARG A 658 18.71 -1.58 -25.46
CA ARG A 658 17.92 -2.17 -26.54
C ARG A 658 16.52 -1.56 -26.50
N ASP A 659 16.15 -0.89 -27.58
CA ASP A 659 14.91 -0.12 -27.66
C ASP A 659 13.80 -0.90 -28.34
N ILE A 660 12.61 -0.89 -27.73
CA ILE A 660 11.37 -1.39 -28.28
C ILE A 660 10.45 -0.18 -28.43
N VAL A 661 10.10 0.18 -29.66
CA VAL A 661 9.25 1.34 -29.95
C VAL A 661 7.85 0.83 -30.29
N ASP A 662 6.86 1.21 -29.48
CA ASP A 662 5.45 0.97 -29.80
C ASP A 662 4.90 2.17 -30.58
N GLU A 663 4.02 1.94 -31.56
CA GLU A 663 3.53 3.00 -32.48
C GLU A 663 4.68 3.82 -33.09
N SER A 664 5.61 3.11 -33.74
CA SER A 664 6.84 3.69 -34.30
C SER A 664 6.59 4.75 -35.38
N ASP A 665 5.46 4.67 -36.09
CA ASP A 665 5.02 5.64 -37.08
C ASP A 665 4.68 7.00 -36.45
N GLU A 666 4.06 7.02 -35.27
CA GLU A 666 3.83 8.25 -34.52
C GLU A 666 5.12 8.76 -33.85
N ASN A 667 5.88 7.87 -33.18
CA ASN A 667 7.08 8.28 -32.44
C ASN A 667 8.25 8.72 -33.33
N LEU A 668 8.34 8.22 -34.57
CA LEU A 668 9.38 8.59 -35.54
C LEU A 668 8.84 9.54 -36.63
N SER A 669 7.68 10.16 -36.41
CA SER A 669 7.07 11.05 -37.38
C SER A 669 7.92 12.30 -37.60
N THR A 670 8.22 12.61 -38.86
CA THR A 670 8.99 13.79 -39.24
C THR A 670 8.23 15.10 -39.09
N LYS A 671 6.94 15.03 -38.72
CA LYS A 671 6.09 16.20 -38.46
C LYS A 671 6.31 16.79 -37.06
N PHE A 672 6.91 16.04 -36.14
CA PHE A 672 7.13 16.47 -34.76
C PHE A 672 8.63 16.54 -34.47
N GLU A 673 9.09 17.69 -34.01
CA GLU A 673 10.46 17.88 -33.54
C GLU A 673 10.46 18.62 -32.21
N LEU A 674 11.14 18.05 -31.22
CA LEU A 674 11.23 18.64 -29.89
C LEU A 674 12.43 19.61 -29.84
N ILE A 675 12.16 20.91 -29.74
CA ILE A 675 13.20 21.94 -29.73
C ILE A 675 13.39 22.51 -28.32
N TYR A 676 14.65 22.48 -27.85
CA TYR A 676 15.06 23.09 -26.58
C TYR A 676 15.55 24.53 -26.79
N THR A 677 14.75 25.51 -26.38
CA THR A 677 15.12 26.93 -26.48
C THR A 677 16.08 27.33 -25.35
N MET A 678 17.18 28.03 -25.61
CA MET A 678 18.13 28.46 -24.58
C MET A 678 17.96 29.96 -24.25
N GLY A 679 17.58 30.33 -23.01
CA GLY A 679 17.45 31.72 -22.58
C GLY A 679 16.21 32.06 -21.74
N ILE A 680 16.05 33.33 -21.36
CA ILE A 680 14.91 33.82 -20.55
C ILE A 680 13.68 33.98 -21.44
N GLN A 681 12.61 33.24 -21.12
CA GLN A 681 11.32 33.31 -21.81
C GLN A 681 10.72 34.71 -21.72
N ARG A 682 10.36 35.31 -22.86
CA ARG A 682 9.59 36.55 -22.90
C ARG A 682 8.08 36.25 -22.89
N PRO A 683 7.27 36.98 -22.11
CA PRO A 683 5.83 36.74 -22.06
C PRO A 683 5.19 37.02 -23.42
N LEU A 684 4.38 36.09 -23.90
CA LEU A 684 3.44 36.33 -24.99
C LEU A 684 2.43 37.40 -24.55
N ALA A 685 2.04 38.29 -25.48
CA ALA A 685 1.02 39.30 -25.20
C ALA A 685 -0.26 38.64 -24.64
N PHE A 686 -0.82 39.23 -23.57
CA PHE A 686 -2.04 38.77 -22.89
C PHE A 686 -1.94 37.44 -22.10
N SER A 687 -0.72 37.00 -21.78
CA SER A 687 -0.48 35.98 -20.74
C SER A 687 -0.85 36.52 -19.35
N PRO A 688 -1.56 35.77 -18.47
CA PRO A 688 -2.09 34.40 -18.66
C PRO A 688 -3.57 34.35 -19.08
N GLY A 689 -4.22 35.51 -19.26
CA GLY A 689 -5.67 35.61 -19.54
C GLY A 689 -6.11 34.83 -20.78
N ARG A 690 -5.22 34.70 -21.78
CA ARG A 690 -5.46 34.02 -23.05
C ARG A 690 -5.97 32.57 -22.91
N TRP A 691 -5.46 31.79 -21.95
CA TRP A 691 -5.87 30.38 -21.76
C TRP A 691 -6.75 30.15 -20.52
N LEU A 692 -6.64 30.99 -19.50
CA LEU A 692 -7.54 30.93 -18.34
C LEU A 692 -9.01 31.14 -18.74
N LEU A 693 -9.28 32.02 -19.73
CA LEU A 693 -10.64 32.23 -20.25
C LEU A 693 -11.25 30.96 -20.86
N LEU A 694 -10.45 30.20 -21.63
CA LEU A 694 -10.90 28.98 -22.30
C LEU A 694 -11.14 27.84 -21.29
N GLN A 695 -10.27 27.69 -20.29
CA GLN A 695 -10.43 26.70 -19.23
C GLN A 695 -11.68 26.96 -18.38
N HIS A 696 -11.95 28.21 -18.00
CA HIS A 696 -13.16 28.54 -17.24
C HIS A 696 -14.45 28.25 -18.01
N VAL A 697 -14.46 28.49 -19.33
CA VAL A 697 -15.61 28.16 -20.19
C VAL A 697 -15.81 26.65 -20.29
N LEU A 698 -14.74 25.87 -20.44
CA LEU A 698 -14.81 24.41 -20.57
C LEU A 698 -15.13 23.70 -19.24
N ASP A 699 -14.66 24.21 -18.10
CA ASP A 699 -14.96 23.63 -16.78
C ASP A 699 -16.44 23.77 -16.41
N VAL A 700 -17.09 24.87 -16.79
CA VAL A 700 -18.54 25.07 -16.59
C VAL A 700 -19.34 24.04 -17.40
N VAL A 701 -18.92 23.73 -18.63
CA VAL A 701 -19.59 22.73 -19.50
C VAL A 701 -19.39 21.30 -18.97
N ARG A 702 -18.23 21.00 -18.38
CA ARG A 702 -17.92 19.67 -17.83
C ARG A 702 -18.71 19.36 -16.55
N GLN A 703 -18.94 20.36 -15.71
CA GLN A 703 -19.60 20.18 -14.40
C GLN A 703 -21.13 19.98 -14.50
N THR A 704 -21.73 20.24 -15.66
CA THR A 704 -23.21 20.22 -15.84
C THR A 704 -23.74 19.09 -16.74
N SER A 705 -22.91 18.17 -17.24
CA SER A 705 -23.32 17.21 -18.27
C SER A 705 -23.88 15.89 -17.70
N PRO A 706 -25.18 15.57 -17.90
CA PRO A 706 -25.79 14.28 -17.51
C PRO A 706 -25.45 13.14 -18.51
N TYR A 707 -24.79 13.46 -19.62
CA TYR A 707 -24.64 12.59 -20.80
C TYR A 707 -23.53 11.53 -20.67
N ALA A 708 -22.70 11.58 -19.62
CA ALA A 708 -21.65 10.59 -19.38
C ALA A 708 -22.19 9.17 -19.12
N GLN A 709 -23.49 9.02 -18.81
CA GLN A 709 -24.11 7.75 -18.43
C GLN A 709 -25.19 7.24 -19.43
N LEU A 710 -25.50 7.98 -20.51
CA LEU A 710 -26.59 7.69 -21.46
C LEU A 710 -26.12 7.70 -22.93
N LEU A 711 -25.06 6.96 -23.24
CA LEU A 711 -24.45 6.92 -24.59
C LEU A 711 -25.37 6.32 -25.68
N ASP A 712 -26.46 5.66 -25.30
CA ASP A 712 -27.49 5.10 -26.18
C ASP A 712 -28.42 6.16 -26.78
N GLN A 713 -28.55 7.33 -26.13
CA GLN A 713 -29.40 8.45 -26.57
C GLN A 713 -28.59 9.66 -27.08
N CYS A 714 -27.26 9.56 -27.07
CA CYS A 714 -26.37 10.66 -27.43
C CYS A 714 -25.94 10.61 -28.89
N LEU A 715 -25.93 11.76 -29.57
CA LEU A 715 -25.20 11.93 -30.82
C LEU A 715 -23.72 12.17 -30.49
N VAL A 716 -22.88 11.17 -30.69
CA VAL A 716 -21.44 11.25 -30.41
C VAL A 716 -20.71 11.91 -31.58
N PHE A 717 -20.13 13.08 -31.34
CA PHE A 717 -19.24 13.76 -32.29
C PHE A 717 -17.78 13.44 -31.94
N LEU A 718 -17.03 12.86 -32.88
CA LEU A 718 -15.63 12.51 -32.71
C LEU A 718 -14.78 13.39 -33.63
N ASP A 719 -14.06 14.33 -33.05
CA ASP A 719 -13.10 15.20 -33.76
C ASP A 719 -11.68 14.61 -33.71
N GLU A 720 -10.91 14.80 -34.79
CA GLU A 720 -9.61 14.17 -35.03
C GLU A 720 -8.56 14.54 -33.99
N ALA A 721 -8.48 15.82 -33.61
CA ALA A 721 -7.45 16.34 -32.70
C ALA A 721 -7.75 16.04 -31.22
N HIS A 722 -9.03 16.00 -30.84
CA HIS A 722 -9.46 16.02 -29.43
C HIS A 722 -10.01 14.69 -28.90
N THR A 723 -10.12 13.64 -29.74
CA THR A 723 -10.70 12.34 -29.34
C THR A 723 -9.76 11.13 -29.55
N ARG A 724 -8.46 11.38 -29.78
CA ARG A 724 -7.44 10.31 -29.82
C ARG A 724 -7.41 9.58 -28.47
N GLY A 725 -7.48 8.24 -28.52
CA GLY A 725 -7.53 7.40 -27.31
C GLY A 725 -8.87 7.30 -26.58
N THR A 726 -9.92 8.01 -27.02
CA THR A 726 -11.27 7.88 -26.41
C THR A 726 -11.97 6.60 -26.89
N ASP A 727 -12.18 5.62 -26.01
CA ASP A 727 -12.91 4.38 -26.32
C ASP A 727 -14.31 4.41 -25.71
N LEU A 728 -15.30 4.78 -26.53
CA LEU A 728 -16.72 4.77 -26.13
C LEU A 728 -17.35 3.44 -26.54
N LYS A 729 -18.01 2.77 -25.61
CA LYS A 729 -18.77 1.53 -25.88
C LYS A 729 -20.08 1.87 -26.58
N LEU A 730 -20.02 2.02 -27.90
CA LEU A 730 -21.21 2.28 -28.74
C LEU A 730 -22.07 1.01 -28.90
N PRO A 731 -23.41 1.12 -28.94
CA PRO A 731 -24.30 -0.02 -29.16
C PRO A 731 -24.05 -0.75 -30.49
N VAL A 732 -24.45 -2.03 -30.54
CA VAL A 732 -24.24 -2.93 -31.69
C VAL A 732 -24.97 -2.46 -32.96
N TYR A 733 -26.08 -1.72 -32.82
CA TYR A 733 -26.90 -1.22 -33.94
C TYR A 733 -26.56 0.22 -34.36
N TYR A 734 -25.49 0.81 -33.80
CA TYR A 734 -25.17 2.21 -34.02
C TYR A 734 -24.67 2.46 -35.46
N ARG A 735 -25.05 3.60 -36.06
CA ARG A 735 -24.64 3.99 -37.41
C ARG A 735 -23.87 5.31 -37.38
N ALA A 736 -22.69 5.33 -37.96
CA ALA A 736 -21.84 6.52 -37.99
C ALA A 736 -21.85 7.21 -39.36
N ALA A 737 -21.78 8.54 -39.36
CA ALA A 737 -21.54 9.34 -40.55
C ALA A 737 -20.07 9.81 -40.55
N VAL A 738 -19.32 9.50 -41.61
CA VAL A 738 -17.91 9.84 -41.78
C VAL A 738 -17.80 10.97 -42.80
N THR A 739 -17.43 12.16 -42.35
CA THR A 739 -17.24 13.34 -43.20
C THR A 739 -15.84 13.36 -43.80
N LEU A 740 -15.73 13.54 -45.12
CA LEU A 740 -14.44 13.65 -45.80
C LEU A 740 -13.96 15.11 -45.84
N GLY A 741 -12.72 15.36 -45.42
CA GLY A 741 -12.06 16.67 -45.47
C GLY A 741 -10.88 16.70 -46.44
N PRO A 742 -10.34 17.89 -46.77
CA PRO A 742 -9.13 18.00 -47.60
C PRO A 742 -7.91 17.39 -46.91
N ALA A 743 -6.97 16.84 -47.69
CA ALA A 743 -5.76 16.17 -47.20
C ALA A 743 -6.01 14.97 -46.26
N LEU A 744 -7.19 14.35 -46.35
CA LEU A 744 -7.52 13.16 -45.57
C LEU A 744 -6.76 11.93 -46.13
N THR A 745 -5.78 11.47 -45.36
CA THR A 745 -4.99 10.27 -45.71
C THR A 745 -5.77 8.99 -45.45
N LYS A 746 -5.36 7.90 -46.10
CA LYS A 746 -5.94 6.56 -45.95
C LYS A 746 -6.01 6.14 -44.49
N ASP A 747 -4.92 6.32 -43.73
CA ASP A 747 -4.85 5.84 -42.35
C ASP A 747 -5.80 6.60 -41.43
N ARG A 748 -5.91 7.93 -41.60
CA ARG A 748 -6.88 8.75 -40.86
C ARG A 748 -8.33 8.37 -41.18
N LEU A 749 -8.63 8.12 -42.46
CA LEU A 749 -9.94 7.65 -42.91
C LEU A 749 -10.29 6.29 -42.26
N ILE A 750 -9.36 5.32 -42.30
CA ILE A 750 -9.56 3.99 -41.71
C ILE A 750 -9.68 4.10 -40.19
N GLN A 751 -8.83 4.88 -39.53
CA GLN A 751 -8.84 5.06 -38.08
C GLN A 751 -10.16 5.67 -37.60
N ALA A 752 -10.73 6.64 -38.34
CA ALA A 752 -12.05 7.18 -38.07
C ALA A 752 -13.15 6.11 -38.21
N CYS A 753 -13.12 5.32 -39.30
CA CYS A 753 -14.09 4.25 -39.53
C CYS A 753 -14.00 3.15 -38.45
N MET A 754 -12.79 2.81 -38.00
CA MET A 754 -12.50 1.76 -37.01
C MET A 754 -12.87 2.14 -35.57
N ARG A 755 -13.36 3.37 -35.33
CA ARG A 755 -14.05 3.70 -34.06
C ARG A 755 -15.35 2.91 -33.90
N MET A 756 -15.96 2.48 -35.01
CA MET A 756 -17.01 1.46 -35.03
C MET A 756 -16.38 0.08 -34.88
N ARG A 757 -16.08 -0.34 -33.64
CA ARG A 757 -15.37 -1.61 -33.35
C ARG A 757 -16.07 -2.85 -33.89
N GLN A 758 -17.38 -2.79 -34.14
CA GLN A 758 -18.19 -3.86 -34.71
C GLN A 758 -18.65 -3.55 -36.14
N LEU A 759 -17.87 -2.77 -36.90
CA LEU A 759 -18.16 -2.42 -38.29
C LEU A 759 -18.36 -3.68 -39.15
N GLY A 760 -19.52 -3.79 -39.80
CA GLY A 760 -19.91 -4.98 -40.57
C GLY A 760 -20.49 -6.14 -39.74
N LYS A 761 -20.57 -5.99 -38.40
CA LYS A 761 -21.16 -6.94 -37.44
C LYS A 761 -22.23 -6.23 -36.59
N GLY A 762 -23.18 -5.59 -37.26
CA GLY A 762 -24.27 -4.80 -36.66
C GLY A 762 -24.06 -3.28 -36.82
N GLN A 763 -22.83 -2.79 -36.64
CA GLN A 763 -22.50 -1.39 -36.83
C GLN A 763 -22.23 -1.07 -38.31
N SER A 764 -22.64 0.12 -38.77
CA SER A 764 -22.49 0.56 -40.16
C SER A 764 -22.01 2.01 -40.27
N ILE A 765 -21.45 2.36 -41.44
CA ILE A 765 -20.96 3.71 -41.74
C ILE A 765 -21.64 4.28 -43.00
N LEU A 766 -21.71 5.61 -43.07
CA LEU A 766 -22.15 6.39 -44.22
C LEU A 766 -21.09 7.46 -44.51
N PHE A 767 -20.60 7.57 -45.75
CA PHE A 767 -19.67 8.65 -46.12
C PHE A 767 -20.43 9.91 -46.55
N CYS A 768 -20.03 11.05 -46.00
CA CYS A 768 -20.52 12.37 -46.36
C CYS A 768 -19.42 13.13 -47.10
N ILE A 769 -19.62 13.39 -48.40
CA ILE A 769 -18.60 13.93 -49.31
C ILE A 769 -18.93 15.39 -49.66
N PRO A 770 -18.09 16.37 -49.30
CA PRO A 770 -18.24 17.75 -49.76
C PRO A 770 -17.96 17.90 -51.27
N PRO A 771 -18.54 18.90 -51.96
CA PRO A 771 -18.37 19.10 -53.41
C PRO A 771 -16.90 19.19 -53.87
N GLU A 772 -16.04 19.81 -53.06
CA GLU A 772 -14.61 19.95 -53.33
C GLU A 772 -13.89 18.59 -53.36
N ILE A 773 -14.22 17.71 -52.42
CA ILE A 773 -13.64 16.36 -52.35
C ILE A 773 -14.23 15.46 -53.43
N GLN A 774 -15.52 15.60 -53.71
CA GLN A 774 -16.17 14.93 -54.84
C GLN A 774 -15.44 15.23 -56.16
N SER A 775 -15.08 16.49 -56.41
CA SER A 775 -14.30 16.85 -57.60
C SER A 775 -12.92 16.20 -57.64
N LYS A 776 -12.22 16.11 -56.49
CA LYS A 776 -10.91 15.45 -56.39
C LYS A 776 -10.98 13.93 -56.61
N ILE A 777 -12.03 13.27 -56.12
CA ILE A 777 -12.27 11.85 -56.36
C ILE A 777 -12.55 11.61 -57.84
N LEU A 778 -13.45 12.41 -58.44
CA LEU A 778 -13.81 12.29 -59.85
C LEU A 778 -12.65 12.59 -60.81
N GLN A 779 -11.73 13.50 -60.47
CA GLN A 779 -10.52 13.77 -61.24
C GLN A 779 -9.60 12.56 -61.40
N ARG A 780 -9.75 11.54 -60.54
CA ARG A 780 -8.95 10.31 -60.59
C ARG A 780 -9.63 9.18 -61.36
N ARG A 781 -10.90 9.33 -61.76
CA ARG A 781 -11.53 8.39 -62.69
C ARG A 781 -10.82 8.47 -64.03
N GLY A 782 -10.46 7.30 -64.58
CA GLY A 782 -9.93 7.21 -65.92
C GLY A 782 -10.91 7.79 -66.96
N PRO A 783 -10.43 8.18 -68.16
CA PRO A 783 -11.23 8.86 -69.17
C PRO A 783 -12.41 8.05 -69.75
N ASP A 784 -12.56 6.76 -69.39
CA ASP A 784 -13.54 5.82 -69.96
C ASP A 784 -14.84 5.65 -69.14
N GLN A 785 -15.09 6.45 -68.10
CA GLN A 785 -16.34 6.39 -67.32
C GLN A 785 -17.11 7.71 -67.40
N ASP A 786 -18.34 7.66 -67.94
CA ASP A 786 -19.28 8.80 -68.00
C ASP A 786 -19.47 9.42 -66.60
N SER A 787 -19.06 10.69 -66.48
CA SER A 787 -18.58 11.31 -65.25
C SER A 787 -19.63 12.10 -64.47
N ALA A 788 -20.92 11.97 -64.81
CA ALA A 788 -21.98 12.80 -64.20
C ALA A 788 -23.14 12.02 -63.53
N THR A 789 -23.30 10.72 -63.77
CA THR A 789 -24.50 9.95 -63.33
C THR A 789 -24.23 8.72 -62.49
N THR A 790 -22.97 8.25 -62.41
CA THR A 790 -22.59 7.09 -61.59
C THR A 790 -22.27 7.54 -60.15
N PRO A 791 -22.93 6.96 -59.12
CA PRO A 791 -22.66 7.31 -57.72
C PRO A 791 -21.21 6.96 -57.36
N ILE A 792 -20.61 7.72 -56.42
CA ILE A 792 -19.26 7.43 -55.93
C ILE A 792 -19.28 6.14 -55.12
N GLU A 793 -18.42 5.18 -55.49
CA GLU A 793 -18.25 3.94 -54.76
C GLU A 793 -17.19 4.08 -53.65
N VAL A 794 -17.25 3.19 -52.65
CA VAL A 794 -16.31 3.19 -51.52
C VAL A 794 -14.88 2.91 -51.98
N SER A 795 -14.70 2.11 -53.03
CA SER A 795 -13.41 1.83 -53.68
C SER A 795 -12.71 3.12 -54.13
N GLU A 796 -13.47 4.04 -54.74
CA GLU A 796 -12.95 5.31 -55.28
C GLU A 796 -12.54 6.28 -54.17
N ILE A 797 -13.28 6.27 -53.05
CA ILE A 797 -12.91 7.04 -51.84
C ILE A 797 -11.60 6.52 -51.27
N ILE A 798 -11.42 5.20 -51.23
CA ILE A 798 -10.19 4.56 -50.73
C ILE A 798 -9.01 4.89 -51.65
N GLU A 799 -9.18 4.78 -52.98
CA GLU A 799 -8.15 5.15 -53.96
C GLU A 799 -7.71 6.62 -53.85
N TRP A 800 -8.67 7.54 -53.72
CA TRP A 800 -8.37 8.95 -53.48
C TRP A 800 -7.58 9.14 -52.18
N SER A 801 -8.00 8.52 -51.07
CA SER A 801 -7.31 8.63 -49.78
C SER A 801 -5.89 8.03 -49.80
N ILE A 802 -5.66 6.95 -50.55
CA ILE A 802 -4.33 6.36 -50.79
C ILE A 802 -3.45 7.39 -51.49
N ALA A 803 -3.98 8.03 -52.53
CA ALA A 803 -3.19 8.96 -53.30
C ALA A 803 -2.91 10.29 -52.57
N GLU A 804 -3.84 10.78 -51.74
CA GLU A 804 -3.55 11.87 -50.80
C GLU A 804 -2.45 11.46 -49.80
N THR A 805 -2.39 10.19 -49.40
CA THR A 805 -1.30 9.66 -48.56
C THR A 805 0.04 9.72 -49.28
N CYS A 806 0.10 9.36 -50.58
CA CYS A 806 1.32 9.48 -51.37
C CYS A 806 1.80 10.94 -51.48
N ILE A 807 0.88 11.88 -51.72
CA ILE A 807 1.19 13.31 -51.79
C ILE A 807 1.68 13.84 -50.43
N ASP A 808 1.08 13.41 -49.34
CA ASP A 808 1.53 13.77 -47.98
C ASP A 808 2.93 13.21 -47.69
N LEU A 809 3.23 11.97 -48.09
CA LEU A 809 4.55 11.38 -47.95
C LEU A 809 5.62 12.13 -48.75
N GLU A 810 5.34 12.52 -50.00
CA GLU A 810 6.26 13.34 -50.81
C GLU A 810 6.59 14.68 -50.15
N ARG A 811 5.62 15.31 -49.48
CA ARG A 811 5.85 16.54 -48.69
C ARG A 811 6.71 16.28 -47.46
N CYS A 812 6.51 15.13 -46.81
CA CYS A 812 7.28 14.75 -45.62
C CYS A 812 8.75 14.43 -45.92
N VAL A 813 9.12 14.07 -47.16
CA VAL A 813 10.53 13.82 -47.57
C VAL A 813 11.39 15.07 -47.36
N GLY A 814 10.84 16.27 -47.62
CA GLY A 814 11.55 17.53 -47.36
C GLY A 814 11.85 17.75 -45.88
N LEU A 815 10.85 17.55 -45.00
CA LEU A 815 10.99 17.65 -43.55
C LEU A 815 12.00 16.64 -43.02
N TRP A 816 11.86 15.38 -43.46
CA TRP A 816 12.78 14.29 -43.15
C TRP A 816 14.22 14.62 -43.53
N ALA A 817 14.45 15.21 -44.71
CA ALA A 817 15.78 15.56 -45.18
C ALA A 817 16.43 16.65 -44.32
N VAL A 818 15.67 17.68 -43.94
CA VAL A 818 16.16 18.76 -43.08
C VAL A 818 16.52 18.22 -41.68
N GLN A 819 15.60 17.46 -41.07
CA GLN A 819 15.83 16.81 -39.76
C GLN A 819 16.98 15.82 -39.80
N GLY A 820 17.05 15.01 -40.86
CA GLY A 820 18.13 14.05 -41.07
C GLY A 820 19.49 14.74 -41.16
N LYS A 821 19.60 15.84 -41.94
CA LYS A 821 20.86 16.59 -42.08
C LYS A 821 21.29 17.18 -40.75
N ARG A 822 20.34 17.73 -39.99
CA ARG A 822 20.57 18.23 -38.62
C ARG A 822 21.07 17.13 -37.70
N PHE A 823 20.40 15.98 -37.68
CA PHE A 823 20.81 14.82 -36.89
C PHE A 823 22.21 14.34 -37.27
N ALA A 824 22.49 14.18 -38.57
CA ALA A 824 23.79 13.73 -39.06
C ALA A 824 24.92 14.73 -38.68
N HIS A 825 24.65 16.03 -38.71
CA HIS A 825 25.56 17.05 -38.21
C HIS A 825 25.82 16.94 -36.71
N GLN A 826 24.76 16.87 -35.91
CA GLN A 826 24.86 16.70 -34.45
C GLN A 826 25.58 15.39 -34.07
N GLN A 827 25.34 14.31 -34.82
CA GLN A 827 25.98 13.01 -34.60
C GLN A 827 27.48 13.07 -34.92
N HIS A 828 27.88 13.76 -35.98
CA HIS A 828 29.29 13.99 -36.29
C HIS A 828 29.99 14.75 -35.16
N LEU A 829 29.39 15.86 -34.69
CA LEU A 829 29.89 16.62 -33.55
C LEU A 829 29.98 15.75 -32.27
N TRP A 830 29.02 14.86 -32.05
CA TRP A 830 29.02 13.92 -30.92
C TRP A 830 30.20 12.92 -30.96
N TYR A 831 30.54 12.42 -32.15
CA TYR A 831 31.67 11.49 -32.32
C TYR A 831 33.03 12.18 -32.20
N GLU A 832 33.18 13.42 -32.72
CA GLU A 832 34.39 14.22 -32.52
C GLU A 832 34.68 14.43 -31.03
N ILE A 833 33.65 14.70 -30.22
CA ILE A 833 33.76 14.89 -28.76
C ILE A 833 34.17 13.58 -28.06
N SER A 834 33.76 12.42 -28.57
CA SER A 834 34.02 11.12 -27.96
C SER A 834 35.41 10.55 -28.28
N GLY A 835 36.15 11.17 -29.21
CA GLY A 835 37.34 10.61 -29.87
C GLY A 835 38.72 11.13 -29.42
N GLU A 836 38.85 12.19 -28.62
CA GLU A 836 40.19 12.75 -28.30
C GLU A 836 40.50 12.86 -26.79
N SER A 837 41.60 12.22 -26.39
CA SER A 837 42.26 12.33 -25.08
C SER A 837 43.70 12.77 -25.29
N LYS A 838 44.07 13.96 -24.77
CA LYS A 838 45.40 14.37 -24.23
C LYS A 838 45.52 15.90 -24.01
N LEU A 839 44.61 16.50 -23.24
CA LEU A 839 44.72 17.92 -22.83
C LEU A 839 44.66 18.08 -21.30
N SER A 840 45.29 19.15 -20.80
CA SER A 840 45.22 19.61 -19.39
C SER A 840 43.77 19.89 -18.97
N GLU A 841 43.42 19.74 -17.68
CA GLU A 841 42.04 19.93 -17.17
C GLU A 841 41.42 21.29 -17.54
N ASP A 842 42.19 22.38 -17.49
CA ASP A 842 41.70 23.71 -17.89
C ASP A 842 41.55 23.87 -19.41
N GLY A 843 42.38 23.15 -20.18
CA GLY A 843 42.27 23.07 -21.63
C GLY A 843 41.00 22.31 -22.05
N LYS A 844 40.69 21.20 -21.37
CA LYS A 844 39.47 20.42 -21.57
C LYS A 844 38.22 21.24 -21.30
N LYS A 845 38.17 22.01 -20.20
CA LYS A 845 37.01 22.86 -19.85
C LYS A 845 36.71 23.91 -20.93
N ARG A 846 37.74 24.60 -21.45
CA ARG A 846 37.58 25.66 -22.45
C ARG A 846 37.15 25.13 -23.82
N GLN A 847 37.68 23.98 -24.22
CA GLN A 847 37.32 23.30 -25.47
C GLN A 847 35.89 22.73 -25.40
N THR A 848 35.50 22.17 -24.24
CA THR A 848 34.18 21.57 -24.02
C THR A 848 33.05 22.59 -24.16
N LYS A 849 33.24 23.82 -23.67
CA LYS A 849 32.28 24.92 -23.85
C LYS A 849 32.14 25.32 -25.32
N GLN A 850 33.27 25.54 -26.01
CA GLN A 850 33.29 25.91 -27.44
C GLN A 850 32.63 24.85 -28.33
N TRP A 851 32.66 23.57 -27.95
CA TRP A 851 31.95 22.51 -28.65
C TRP A 851 30.45 22.51 -28.39
N ALA A 852 30.03 22.67 -27.13
CA ALA A 852 28.62 22.73 -26.78
C ALA A 852 27.93 23.94 -27.46
N GLU A 853 28.63 25.06 -27.64
CA GLU A 853 28.16 26.22 -28.40
C GLU A 853 27.93 25.90 -29.90
N LYS A 854 28.58 24.88 -30.49
CA LYS A 854 28.34 24.45 -31.88
C LYS A 854 27.03 23.67 -32.05
N PHE A 855 26.43 23.17 -30.98
CA PHE A 855 25.11 22.53 -31.00
C PHE A 855 23.95 23.54 -30.97
N LEU A 856 24.23 24.83 -30.73
CA LEU A 856 23.21 25.88 -30.69
C LEU A 856 22.78 26.29 -32.10
N GLU A 857 21.49 26.53 -32.24
CA GLU A 857 20.87 27.07 -33.45
C GLU A 857 20.07 28.33 -33.10
N ASP A 858 19.91 29.23 -34.07
CA ASP A 858 19.19 30.49 -33.85
C ASP A 858 17.68 30.22 -33.67
N GLU A 859 17.13 30.57 -32.50
CA GLU A 859 15.74 30.26 -32.07
C GLU A 859 14.66 30.90 -32.95
N ALA A 860 14.94 32.05 -33.57
CA ALA A 860 13.95 32.79 -34.34
C ALA A 860 14.55 33.42 -35.59
N ARG A 861 13.87 33.25 -36.72
CA ARG A 861 14.07 34.09 -37.91
C ARG A 861 13.40 35.44 -37.67
N THR A 862 13.98 36.52 -38.20
CA THR A 862 13.30 37.82 -38.09
C THR A 862 11.99 37.79 -38.88
N ILE A 863 10.97 38.57 -38.46
CA ILE A 863 9.72 38.75 -39.24
C ILE A 863 10.05 39.20 -40.67
N GLN A 864 11.12 39.95 -40.84
CA GLN A 864 11.59 40.42 -42.14
C GLN A 864 12.16 39.26 -43.00
N ASP A 865 12.78 38.26 -42.39
CA ASP A 865 13.24 37.05 -43.09
C ASP A 865 12.10 36.07 -43.40
N LEU A 866 11.02 36.06 -42.61
CA LEU A 866 9.84 35.22 -42.82
C LEU A 866 8.89 35.74 -43.92
N TYR A 867 8.73 37.07 -44.05
CA TYR A 867 7.68 37.68 -44.87
C TYR A 867 8.18 38.55 -46.05
N ARG A 868 9.49 38.63 -46.32
CA ARG A 868 10.02 39.45 -47.44
C ARG A 868 9.76 38.80 -48.81
N PRO A 869 9.12 39.50 -49.77
CA PRO A 869 8.98 39.03 -51.15
C PRO A 869 10.29 39.21 -51.94
N GLY A 870 10.85 38.14 -52.51
CA GLY A 870 12.06 38.19 -53.36
C GLY A 870 12.72 36.82 -53.56
N PRO A 871 13.67 36.66 -54.51
CA PRO A 871 14.43 35.43 -54.68
C PRO A 871 15.19 35.15 -53.37
N ARG A 872 14.80 34.07 -52.69
CA ARG A 872 15.36 33.68 -51.41
C ARG A 872 16.79 33.23 -51.62
N LEU A 873 17.77 33.92 -51.01
CA LEU A 873 19.01 33.24 -50.64
C LEU A 873 18.60 32.18 -49.62
N PRO A 874 18.92 30.88 -49.82
CA PRO A 874 18.56 29.84 -48.88
C PRO A 874 19.48 29.95 -47.66
N THR A 875 19.35 31.01 -46.86
CA THR A 875 19.92 31.04 -45.52
C THR A 875 19.03 30.17 -44.63
N LEU A 876 19.06 28.87 -44.91
CA LEU A 876 18.63 27.86 -43.96
C LEU A 876 19.49 28.07 -42.70
N CYS A 877 18.94 27.73 -41.54
CA CYS A 877 19.75 27.46 -40.34
C CYS A 877 20.82 26.37 -40.58
N CYS A 878 20.83 25.76 -41.76
CA CYS A 878 21.63 24.63 -42.22
C CYS A 878 22.90 24.98 -43.04
N ASP A 879 23.15 26.25 -43.41
CA ASP A 879 24.28 26.62 -44.29
C ASP A 879 25.68 26.38 -43.67
N ARG A 880 25.73 25.98 -42.39
CA ARG A 880 26.97 25.69 -41.64
C ARG A 880 27.30 24.21 -41.49
N HIS A 881 26.51 23.29 -42.07
CA HIS A 881 26.83 21.87 -41.96
C HIS A 881 28.01 21.51 -42.87
N ALA A 882 29.15 21.16 -42.26
CA ALA A 882 30.31 20.64 -42.98
C ALA A 882 29.93 19.39 -43.79
N ASP A 883 30.48 19.29 -45.01
CA ASP A 883 30.29 18.18 -45.94
C ASP A 883 30.87 16.90 -45.33
N HIS A 884 29.98 16.05 -44.79
CA HIS A 884 30.35 14.78 -44.17
C HIS A 884 29.47 13.65 -44.69
N ASP A 885 29.92 12.42 -44.50
CA ASP A 885 29.31 11.24 -45.12
C ASP A 885 27.82 11.06 -44.79
N GLY A 886 27.38 11.50 -43.60
CA GLY A 886 25.99 11.40 -43.16
C GLY A 886 25.04 12.31 -43.95
N VAL A 887 25.41 13.58 -44.17
CA VAL A 887 24.62 14.53 -44.99
C VAL A 887 24.57 14.06 -46.45
N ASN A 888 25.69 13.55 -46.97
CA ASN A 888 25.77 13.00 -48.32
C ASN A 888 24.86 11.79 -48.56
N LEU A 889 24.69 10.92 -47.55
CA LEU A 889 23.78 9.78 -47.62
C LEU A 889 22.31 10.22 -47.70
N ILE A 890 21.94 11.27 -46.95
CA ILE A 890 20.59 11.82 -46.97
C ILE A 890 20.28 12.46 -48.32
N GLU A 891 21.21 13.24 -48.88
CA GLU A 891 21.04 13.84 -50.20
C GLU A 891 20.91 12.79 -51.31
N LYS A 892 21.71 11.73 -51.27
CA LYS A 892 21.58 10.57 -52.18
C LYS A 892 20.23 9.87 -52.02
N HIS A 893 19.66 9.83 -50.82
CA HIS A 893 18.36 9.21 -50.58
C HIS A 893 17.22 10.08 -51.11
N VAL A 894 17.24 11.38 -50.87
CA VAL A 894 16.27 12.35 -51.41
C VAL A 894 16.25 12.32 -52.94
N ALA A 895 17.43 12.19 -53.57
CA ALA A 895 17.55 12.09 -55.03
C ALA A 895 16.79 10.89 -55.63
N LYS A 896 16.54 9.81 -54.86
CA LYS A 896 15.75 8.65 -55.32
C LYS A 896 14.26 8.96 -55.49
N PHE A 897 13.75 10.00 -54.83
CA PHE A 897 12.34 10.41 -54.90
C PHE A 897 12.07 11.48 -55.98
N GLY A 898 13.07 11.81 -56.82
CA GLY A 898 12.91 12.79 -57.90
C GLY A 898 12.80 14.24 -57.41
N CYS A 899 13.00 14.50 -56.11
CA CYS A 899 13.00 15.84 -55.53
C CYS A 899 14.33 16.54 -55.84
N GLY A 900 14.39 17.28 -56.95
CA GLY A 900 15.46 18.25 -57.20
C GLY A 900 15.51 19.34 -56.12
N GLY A 901 16.68 19.93 -55.91
CA GLY A 901 17.09 20.73 -54.74
C GLY A 901 16.28 21.98 -54.34
N ASP A 902 15.07 22.19 -54.84
CA ASP A 902 14.19 23.33 -54.51
C ASP A 902 13.20 23.07 -53.36
N THR A 903 13.18 21.86 -52.79
CA THR A 903 12.26 21.47 -51.70
C THR A 903 12.54 22.15 -50.34
N SER A 904 13.68 22.84 -50.17
CA SER A 904 14.08 23.40 -48.87
C SER A 904 13.27 24.62 -48.40
N SER A 905 12.57 25.34 -49.30
CA SER A 905 12.01 26.66 -48.96
C SER A 905 10.54 26.67 -48.52
N THR A 906 9.75 25.66 -48.87
CA THR A 906 8.35 25.46 -48.44
C THR A 906 8.24 24.70 -47.12
N THR A 907 9.23 23.84 -46.85
CA THR A 907 9.29 22.91 -45.72
C THR A 907 9.35 23.60 -44.35
N ALA A 908 9.99 24.77 -44.25
CA ALA A 908 10.14 25.52 -43.00
C ALA A 908 8.85 26.21 -42.49
N LEU A 909 7.77 26.22 -43.27
CA LEU A 909 6.49 26.84 -42.90
C LEU A 909 5.48 25.85 -42.28
N GLN A 910 5.82 24.56 -42.23
CA GLN A 910 4.91 23.46 -41.89
C GLN A 910 5.31 22.70 -40.61
N GLU A 911 6.27 23.25 -39.87
CA GLU A 911 6.84 22.70 -38.63
C GLU A 911 6.02 23.18 -37.40
N GLU A 912 5.54 22.26 -36.56
CA GLU A 912 4.79 22.55 -35.31
C GLU A 912 5.68 22.26 -34.06
N GLN A 913 5.66 23.13 -33.03
CA GLN A 913 6.59 23.09 -31.86
C GLN A 913 5.85 23.28 -30.50
N GLU A 914 6.26 22.58 -29.40
CA GLU A 914 5.62 22.60 -28.04
C GLU A 914 6.55 23.09 -26.86
N ARG A 915 6.03 23.56 -25.68
CA ARG A 915 6.76 24.22 -24.51
C ARG A 915 6.18 23.91 -23.07
N GLU A 916 6.94 24.01 -21.94
CA GLU A 916 6.56 23.62 -20.50
C GLU A 916 6.77 24.71 -19.34
N LEU A 917 6.14 24.63 -18.10
CA LEU A 917 6.16 25.59 -16.88
C LEU A 917 5.80 25.02 -15.41
N SER A 918 6.29 25.54 -14.22
CA SER A 918 5.93 25.10 -12.78
C SER A 918 6.18 26.03 -11.47
N PRO A 919 5.55 25.85 -10.22
CA PRO A 919 5.69 26.68 -8.93
C PRO A 919 5.88 26.00 -7.46
N GLU A 920 6.12 26.76 -6.32
CA GLU A 920 6.70 26.40 -4.93
C GLU A 920 5.95 26.76 -3.56
N ILE A 921 6.26 26.13 -2.34
CA ILE A 921 6.07 26.58 -0.87
C ILE A 921 6.97 25.84 0.26
N GLN A 922 7.22 26.48 1.46
CA GLN A 922 8.12 26.37 2.72
C GLN A 922 7.85 25.40 3.97
N LYS A 923 8.72 25.46 5.06
CA LYS A 923 9.12 24.44 6.15
C LYS A 923 9.43 24.96 7.62
N GLU A 924 9.58 24.08 8.68
CA GLU A 924 10.35 24.27 10.00
C GLU A 924 10.54 23.02 11.00
N MET A 925 11.35 23.10 12.13
CA MET A 925 12.19 22.05 12.89
C MET A 925 12.02 21.75 14.46
N GLN A 926 12.76 20.75 15.11
CA GLN A 926 12.91 20.44 16.61
C GLN A 926 14.18 19.60 17.18
N ILE A 927 14.30 19.28 18.53
CA ILE A 927 15.50 19.09 19.51
C ILE A 927 15.65 17.70 20.38
N GLN A 928 16.72 17.41 21.23
CA GLN A 928 17.37 16.10 21.77
C GLN A 928 17.46 15.72 23.36
N ARG A 929 17.96 14.49 23.84
CA ARG A 929 18.01 13.87 25.27
C ARG A 929 19.21 12.86 25.74
N PRO A 930 19.39 12.38 27.05
CA PRO A 930 20.63 11.79 27.77
C PRO A 930 20.73 10.26 28.31
N HIS A 931 21.72 9.86 29.23
CA HIS A 931 22.50 8.55 29.48
C HIS A 931 22.16 7.43 30.60
N PRO A 932 22.75 6.17 30.64
CA PRO A 932 22.36 4.89 31.39
C PRO A 932 23.20 4.32 32.62
N ALA A 933 22.72 3.26 33.36
CA ALA A 933 23.33 2.58 34.58
C ALA A 933 23.22 1.00 34.70
N ASP A 934 23.89 0.36 35.69
CA ASP A 934 24.10 -1.13 35.84
C ASP A 934 23.03 -1.94 36.66
N PRO A 935 22.54 -3.11 36.18
CA PRO A 935 21.42 -3.88 36.77
C PRO A 935 21.79 -4.83 37.94
N ALA A 936 20.86 -5.03 38.89
CA ALA A 936 20.93 -5.99 40.01
C ALA A 936 20.62 -7.43 39.57
N GLU A 937 21.21 -8.41 40.27
CA GLU A 937 20.99 -9.85 39.99
C GLU A 937 19.71 -10.35 40.65
N HIS A 938 18.94 -11.14 39.90
CA HIS A 938 17.66 -11.69 40.31
C HIS A 938 17.80 -12.97 41.14
N SER A 939 16.99 -13.13 42.18
CA SER A 939 16.99 -14.34 43.02
C SER A 939 15.63 -14.62 43.63
N LEU A 940 15.20 -15.90 43.60
CA LEU A 940 13.94 -16.32 44.21
C LEU A 940 14.13 -16.68 45.68
N ASP A 941 13.49 -15.94 46.59
CA ASP A 941 13.60 -16.17 48.03
C ASP A 941 12.67 -17.33 48.48
N PRO A 942 13.16 -18.30 49.29
CA PRO A 942 12.35 -19.41 49.79
C PRO A 942 11.07 -18.99 50.53
N GLU A 943 11.06 -17.83 51.18
CA GLU A 943 9.87 -17.33 51.88
C GLU A 943 8.78 -16.84 50.90
N VAL A 944 9.16 -16.41 49.69
CA VAL A 944 8.21 -16.05 48.61
C VAL A 944 7.53 -17.31 48.09
N VAL A 945 8.29 -18.39 47.88
CA VAL A 945 7.74 -19.70 47.48
C VAL A 945 6.78 -20.23 48.56
N TYR A 946 7.16 -20.12 49.83
CA TYR A 946 6.31 -20.51 50.95
C TYR A 946 4.98 -19.73 50.99
N PHE A 947 5.03 -18.41 50.80
CA PHE A 947 3.84 -17.57 50.74
C PHE A 947 2.91 -17.99 49.60
N ILE A 948 3.44 -18.25 48.40
CA ILE A 948 2.65 -18.62 47.23
C ILE A 948 1.96 -19.97 47.42
N ARG A 949 2.65 -20.94 48.04
CA ARG A 949 2.07 -22.26 48.34
C ARG A 949 1.04 -22.22 49.47
N THR A 950 1.26 -21.42 50.51
CA THR A 950 0.43 -21.49 51.73
C THR A 950 -0.60 -20.37 51.87
N GLY A 951 -0.41 -19.26 51.15
CA GLY A 951 -1.16 -18.01 51.32
C GLY A 951 -0.84 -17.24 52.61
N VAL A 952 0.19 -17.65 53.36
CA VAL A 952 0.52 -17.06 54.67
C VAL A 952 1.94 -16.51 54.68
N VAL A 953 2.08 -15.22 55.03
CA VAL A 953 3.38 -14.60 55.30
C VAL A 953 3.78 -14.88 56.75
N ARG A 954 4.92 -15.55 56.98
CA ARG A 954 5.40 -15.86 58.34
C ARG A 954 5.84 -14.59 59.06
N LYS A 955 5.46 -14.44 60.34
CA LYS A 955 5.78 -13.26 61.17
C LYS A 955 7.29 -12.98 61.33
N GLY A 956 8.18 -13.93 61.01
CA GLY A 956 9.64 -13.75 61.00
C GLY A 956 10.28 -13.48 59.62
N ALA A 957 9.51 -13.52 58.53
CA ALA A 957 10.00 -13.34 57.15
C ALA A 957 10.12 -11.86 56.72
N ILE A 958 9.59 -10.94 57.53
CA ILE A 958 9.73 -9.49 57.37
C ILE A 958 10.91 -9.10 58.28
N PRO A 959 12.07 -8.60 57.78
CA PRO A 959 12.36 -7.97 56.48
C PRO A 959 13.25 -8.82 55.55
N SER A 960 13.33 -10.14 55.79
CA SER A 960 14.26 -11.02 55.09
C SER A 960 13.82 -11.42 53.68
N ALA A 961 12.56 -11.24 53.29
CA ALA A 961 12.07 -11.52 51.93
C ALA A 961 11.06 -10.48 51.45
N PHE A 962 10.26 -9.93 52.38
CA PHE A 962 9.25 -8.92 52.13
C PHE A 962 9.57 -7.63 52.88
N SER A 963 9.37 -6.48 52.23
CA SER A 963 9.46 -5.14 52.82
C SER A 963 8.18 -4.35 52.53
N PRO A 964 7.74 -3.46 53.43
CA PRO A 964 6.63 -2.55 53.15
C PRO A 964 6.91 -1.66 51.94
N ALA A 965 5.94 -1.50 51.04
CA ALA A 965 6.16 -0.91 49.72
C ALA A 965 6.77 0.50 49.76
N PHE A 966 6.21 1.40 50.56
CA PHE A 966 6.71 2.78 50.64
C PHE A 966 8.10 2.86 51.25
N SER A 967 8.49 1.94 52.15
CA SER A 967 9.83 1.93 52.74
C SER A 967 10.95 1.72 51.70
N THR A 968 10.65 1.08 50.56
CA THR A 968 11.63 0.85 49.49
C THR A 968 11.99 2.13 48.72
N LEU A 969 11.22 3.21 48.88
CA LEU A 969 11.47 4.50 48.20
C LEU A 969 12.49 5.38 48.94
N SER A 970 13.06 4.91 50.05
CA SER A 970 14.04 5.65 50.86
C SER A 970 15.29 6.11 50.09
N CYS A 971 15.60 5.44 48.98
CA CYS A 971 16.78 5.73 48.14
C CYS A 971 16.48 6.67 46.97
N THR A 972 15.28 7.28 46.90
CA THR A 972 14.85 8.17 45.81
C THR A 972 15.02 9.64 46.17
N THR A 973 15.05 10.53 45.18
CA THR A 973 15.11 11.99 45.46
C THR A 973 13.86 12.50 46.16
N ALA A 974 12.73 11.80 46.06
CA ALA A 974 11.52 12.14 46.80
C ALA A 974 11.70 11.97 48.31
N ALA A 975 12.49 11.00 48.77
CA ALA A 975 12.70 10.69 50.19
C ALA A 975 13.26 11.87 51.00
N ALA A 976 13.99 12.80 50.37
CA ALA A 976 14.49 14.01 51.02
C ALA A 976 13.36 14.93 51.54
N HIS A 977 12.14 14.76 51.04
CA HIS A 977 10.98 15.57 51.39
C HIS A 977 10.06 14.93 52.45
N LEU A 978 10.44 13.79 53.05
CA LEU A 978 9.71 13.17 54.14
C LEU A 978 10.65 12.72 55.26
N THR A 979 10.28 13.00 56.51
CA THR A 979 11.15 12.80 57.68
C THR A 979 11.21 11.33 58.12
N ASN A 980 10.10 10.60 57.99
CA ASN A 980 10.01 9.19 58.35
C ASN A 980 9.10 8.44 57.37
N MET A 981 9.66 7.46 56.66
CA MET A 981 8.92 6.63 55.71
C MET A 981 7.97 5.63 56.38
N ASP A 982 8.18 5.34 57.67
CA ASP A 982 7.31 4.46 58.46
C ASP A 982 5.95 5.11 58.77
N GLU A 983 5.79 6.41 58.47
CA GLU A 983 4.49 7.11 58.56
C GLU A 983 3.54 6.72 57.42
N PHE A 984 4.01 6.09 56.33
CA PHE A 984 3.11 5.50 55.34
C PHE A 984 2.46 4.20 55.86
N PRO A 985 1.27 3.83 55.38
CA PRO A 985 0.66 2.53 55.70
C PRO A 985 1.56 1.35 55.30
N GLN A 986 1.67 0.37 56.19
CA GLN A 986 2.63 -0.74 56.06
C GLN A 986 1.99 -2.04 55.55
N ASN A 987 0.74 -1.99 55.08
CA ASN A 987 -0.03 -3.20 54.73
C ASN A 987 0.29 -3.75 53.33
N LEU A 988 0.67 -2.87 52.39
CA LEU A 988 1.14 -3.26 51.07
C LEU A 988 2.61 -3.70 51.15
N LEU A 989 2.88 -4.95 50.80
CA LEU A 989 4.22 -5.51 50.84
C LEU A 989 4.82 -5.61 49.43
N VAL A 990 6.14 -5.63 49.36
CA VAL A 990 6.95 -5.75 48.15
C VAL A 990 8.05 -6.78 48.40
N THR A 991 8.39 -7.60 47.42
CA THR A 991 9.52 -8.53 47.51
C THR A 991 10.86 -7.81 47.36
N ARG A 992 11.90 -8.38 47.97
CA ARG A 992 13.27 -7.86 47.82
C ARG A 992 13.70 -7.74 46.36
N ASP A 993 13.35 -8.73 45.54
CA ASP A 993 13.73 -8.77 44.12
C ASP A 993 13.03 -7.66 43.31
N PHE A 994 11.77 -7.33 43.63
CA PHE A 994 11.09 -6.19 43.03
C PHE A 994 11.76 -4.86 43.40
N ALA A 995 12.13 -4.70 44.67
CA ALA A 995 12.67 -3.46 45.20
C ALA A 995 14.09 -3.13 44.68
N ARG A 996 14.90 -4.14 44.34
CA ARG A 996 16.32 -3.95 43.96
C ARG A 996 16.53 -4.13 42.46
N THR A 997 16.67 -3.01 41.74
CA THR A 997 16.76 -3.00 40.28
C THR A 997 18.17 -2.81 39.74
N ILE A 998 19.03 -2.08 40.48
CA ILE A 998 20.41 -1.77 40.12
C ILE A 998 21.39 -2.16 41.22
N LYS A 999 22.66 -2.40 40.85
CA LYS A 999 23.73 -2.65 41.82
C LYS A 999 24.12 -1.35 42.49
N THR A 1000 23.65 -1.13 43.72
CA THR A 1000 24.16 -0.06 44.57
C THR A 1000 25.55 -0.45 45.08
N SER A 1001 26.60 0.12 44.49
CA SER A 1001 27.98 -0.08 44.96
C SER A 1001 28.13 0.61 46.32
N GLY A 1002 28.41 -0.19 47.35
CA GLY A 1002 28.66 0.29 48.71
C GLY A 1002 30.02 0.98 48.83
N HIS A 1003 30.17 2.15 48.21
CA HIS A 1003 31.25 3.08 48.53
C HIS A 1003 30.66 4.32 49.19
N GLU A 1004 30.68 4.29 50.53
CA GLU A 1004 30.67 5.47 51.37
C GLU A 1004 31.88 6.34 51.00
N GLY A 1005 31.69 7.29 50.09
CA GLY A 1005 32.77 8.19 49.67
C GLY A 1005 32.46 9.01 48.43
N GLY A 1006 31.73 10.12 48.61
CA GLY A 1006 31.85 11.32 47.76
C GLY A 1006 30.93 11.43 46.53
N GLY A 1007 29.85 12.20 46.69
CA GLY A 1007 29.54 13.29 45.74
C GLY A 1007 28.91 12.98 44.37
N SER A 1008 28.24 11.84 44.18
CA SER A 1008 27.30 11.67 43.06
C SER A 1008 25.96 11.21 43.60
N GLU A 1009 24.90 11.96 43.31
CA GLU A 1009 23.53 11.64 43.69
C GLU A 1009 23.17 10.26 43.12
N ASN A 1010 23.19 9.21 43.95
CA ASN A 1010 22.70 7.87 43.61
C ASN A 1010 21.18 7.94 43.39
N LYS A 1011 20.75 8.46 42.24
CA LYS A 1011 19.34 8.61 41.86
C LYS A 1011 18.82 7.28 41.33
N THR A 1012 18.24 6.48 42.24
CA THR A 1012 17.44 5.31 41.86
C THR A 1012 16.14 5.69 41.12
N ASP A 1013 15.83 6.98 41.00
CA ASP A 1013 14.59 7.54 40.46
C ASP A 1013 14.16 6.94 39.11
N GLN A 1014 15.07 6.94 38.12
CA GLN A 1014 14.80 6.45 36.77
C GLN A 1014 14.83 4.92 36.66
N PHE A 1015 15.21 4.24 37.75
CA PHE A 1015 15.42 2.79 37.78
C PHE A 1015 14.39 2.08 38.66
N LEU A 1016 13.37 2.76 39.17
CA LEU A 1016 12.27 2.12 39.91
C LEU A 1016 11.41 1.27 38.97
N ARG A 1017 11.15 0.02 39.35
CA ARG A 1017 10.26 -0.86 38.57
C ARG A 1017 8.81 -0.33 38.61
N PRO A 1018 8.09 -0.34 37.48
CA PRO A 1018 6.65 -0.16 37.49
C PRO A 1018 5.99 -1.35 38.21
N VAL A 1019 4.89 -1.10 38.90
CA VAL A 1019 4.11 -2.16 39.56
C VAL A 1019 3.27 -2.84 38.49
N GLN A 1020 3.54 -4.12 38.23
CA GLN A 1020 2.84 -4.93 37.22
C GLN A 1020 2.19 -6.18 37.80
N TRP A 1021 2.89 -6.89 38.67
CA TRP A 1021 2.45 -8.17 39.24
C TRP A 1021 2.11 -8.01 40.71
N VAL A 1022 0.88 -8.35 41.06
CA VAL A 1022 0.35 -8.24 42.42
C VAL A 1022 -0.21 -9.58 42.83
N VAL A 1023 0.16 -10.08 44.00
CA VAL A 1023 -0.33 -11.34 44.55
C VAL A 1023 -1.21 -11.03 45.75
N THR A 1024 -2.42 -11.61 45.79
CA THR A 1024 -3.33 -11.46 46.93
C THR A 1024 -3.65 -12.78 47.61
N SER A 1025 -3.97 -12.72 48.91
CA SER A 1025 -4.48 -13.87 49.67
C SER A 1025 -5.58 -13.46 50.66
N ALA A 1026 -6.55 -14.36 50.85
CA ALA A 1026 -7.75 -14.18 51.66
C ALA A 1026 -7.60 -14.42 53.18
N GLY A 1027 -6.38 -14.69 53.67
CA GLY A 1027 -6.05 -14.66 55.10
C GLY A 1027 -6.98 -15.46 56.03
N GLY A 1028 -6.82 -16.77 56.10
CA GLY A 1028 -7.54 -17.66 57.03
C GLY A 1028 -6.67 -18.79 57.56
N ARG A 1029 -7.08 -19.47 58.65
CA ARG A 1029 -6.36 -20.63 59.19
C ARG A 1029 -6.25 -21.75 58.12
N PRO A 1030 -5.27 -22.67 58.21
CA PRO A 1030 -5.07 -23.73 57.22
C PRO A 1030 -6.31 -24.59 56.89
N ASN A 1031 -7.36 -24.58 57.73
CA ASN A 1031 -8.55 -25.42 57.59
C ASN A 1031 -9.90 -24.68 57.46
N ASP A 1032 -9.92 -23.34 57.31
CA ASP A 1032 -11.18 -22.63 57.00
C ASP A 1032 -11.38 -22.54 55.48
N ASP A 1033 -12.59 -22.81 55.00
CA ASP A 1033 -13.01 -22.49 53.63
C ASP A 1033 -12.91 -20.98 53.45
N GLY A 1034 -11.93 -20.55 52.64
CA GLY A 1034 -11.43 -19.18 52.59
C GLY A 1034 -12.51 -18.12 52.41
N GLY A 1035 -12.43 -17.05 53.20
CA GLY A 1035 -13.32 -15.90 53.05
C GLY A 1035 -13.18 -15.24 51.67
N ALA A 1036 -14.25 -14.61 51.20
CA ALA A 1036 -14.30 -13.97 49.88
C ALA A 1036 -13.48 -12.67 49.77
N VAL A 1037 -12.81 -12.21 50.84
CA VAL A 1037 -12.12 -10.91 50.88
C VAL A 1037 -10.62 -11.06 51.06
N ALA A 1038 -9.83 -10.57 50.10
CA ALA A 1038 -8.38 -10.53 50.18
C ALA A 1038 -7.87 -9.52 51.23
N THR A 1039 -7.14 -10.01 52.24
CA THR A 1039 -6.60 -9.21 53.35
C THR A 1039 -5.08 -8.99 53.27
N THR A 1040 -4.39 -9.70 52.39
CA THR A 1040 -2.94 -9.58 52.20
C THR A 1040 -2.61 -9.34 50.73
N MET A 1041 -1.72 -8.38 50.44
CA MET A 1041 -1.30 -8.00 49.09
C MET A 1041 0.22 -7.82 49.03
N VAL A 1042 0.85 -8.47 48.07
CA VAL A 1042 2.31 -8.44 47.86
C VAL A 1042 2.60 -8.14 46.40
N ILE A 1043 3.41 -7.11 46.13
CA ILE A 1043 3.95 -6.83 44.80
C ILE A 1043 5.21 -7.67 44.62
N ILE A 1044 5.26 -8.41 43.51
CA ILE A 1044 6.38 -9.29 43.17
C ILE A 1044 7.04 -8.82 41.88
N SER A 1045 8.29 -9.22 41.66
CA SER A 1045 8.98 -8.88 40.43
C SER A 1045 8.46 -9.72 39.25
N PRO A 1046 8.61 -9.25 37.99
CA PRO A 1046 8.31 -10.07 36.82
C PRO A 1046 9.09 -11.39 36.79
N PHE A 1047 10.31 -11.41 37.34
CA PHE A 1047 11.13 -12.63 37.45
C PHE A 1047 10.52 -13.64 38.42
N GLU A 1048 10.09 -13.18 39.60
CA GLU A 1048 9.43 -14.04 40.59
C GLU A 1048 8.08 -14.55 40.06
N ALA A 1049 7.30 -13.70 39.38
CA ALA A 1049 6.03 -14.08 38.76
C ALA A 1049 6.21 -15.19 37.71
N GLN A 1050 7.18 -15.05 36.81
CA GLN A 1050 7.48 -16.05 35.79
C GLN A 1050 7.98 -17.37 36.38
N SER A 1051 8.84 -17.30 37.40
CA SER A 1051 9.45 -18.49 38.01
C SER A 1051 8.45 -19.34 38.79
N LEU A 1052 7.33 -18.74 39.21
CA LEU A 1052 6.33 -19.36 40.09
C LEU A 1052 4.97 -19.56 39.40
N ILE A 1053 4.87 -19.32 38.09
CA ILE A 1053 3.60 -19.38 37.36
C ILE A 1053 2.91 -20.75 37.49
N SER A 1054 3.69 -21.83 37.42
CA SER A 1054 3.19 -23.21 37.54
C SER A 1054 2.65 -23.55 38.95
N GLU A 1055 3.12 -22.87 39.99
CA GLU A 1055 2.62 -23.04 41.36
C GLU A 1055 1.23 -22.41 41.54
N PHE A 1056 0.91 -21.35 40.77
CA PHE A 1056 -0.44 -20.76 40.73
C PHE A 1056 -1.43 -21.61 39.92
N GLU A 1057 -0.96 -22.39 38.95
CA GLU A 1057 -1.80 -23.21 38.06
C GLU A 1057 -2.23 -24.55 38.67
N THR A 1058 -1.38 -25.18 39.49
CA THR A 1058 -1.50 -26.62 39.73
C THR A 1058 -2.18 -27.04 41.03
N THR A 1059 -2.33 -26.22 42.07
CA THR A 1059 -2.78 -26.79 43.37
C THR A 1059 -3.41 -25.89 44.45
N HIS A 1060 -3.35 -24.54 44.42
CA HIS A 1060 -3.69 -23.74 45.62
C HIS A 1060 -4.69 -22.59 45.36
N ARG A 1061 -5.98 -22.81 45.66
CA ARG A 1061 -7.07 -21.82 45.52
C ARG A 1061 -7.00 -20.59 46.45
N ARG A 1062 -5.94 -20.43 47.25
CA ARG A 1062 -5.86 -19.41 48.33
C ARG A 1062 -5.07 -18.16 47.98
N VAL A 1063 -4.27 -18.23 46.91
CA VAL A 1063 -3.43 -17.13 46.45
C VAL A 1063 -3.76 -16.87 44.99
N VAL A 1064 -3.93 -15.60 44.64
CA VAL A 1064 -4.26 -15.19 43.28
C VAL A 1064 -3.19 -14.24 42.79
N LEU A 1065 -2.61 -14.53 41.63
CA LEU A 1065 -1.73 -13.64 40.90
C LEU A 1065 -2.57 -12.73 40.01
N HIS A 1066 -2.31 -11.42 40.06
CA HIS A 1066 -3.03 -10.39 39.32
C HIS A 1066 -2.07 -9.56 38.48
N LEU A 1067 -2.49 -9.23 37.26
CA LEU A 1067 -1.88 -8.19 36.44
C LEU A 1067 -2.52 -6.82 36.74
N TYR A 1068 -1.70 -5.81 37.03
CA TYR A 1068 -2.11 -4.47 37.42
C TYR A 1068 -1.31 -3.39 36.67
N ALA A 1069 -1.95 -2.24 36.38
CA ALA A 1069 -1.27 -1.04 35.92
C ALA A 1069 -2.02 0.22 36.41
N PRO A 1070 -1.32 1.30 36.80
CA PRO A 1070 -1.94 2.51 37.33
C PRO A 1070 -2.69 3.32 36.27
N ARG A 1071 -3.79 3.98 36.67
CA ARG A 1071 -4.56 4.88 35.80
C ARG A 1071 -3.88 6.23 35.63
N VAL A 1072 -3.09 6.37 34.56
CA VAL A 1072 -2.34 7.60 34.24
C VAL A 1072 -3.05 8.53 33.25
N LEU A 1073 -4.15 8.10 32.63
CA LEU A 1073 -5.00 8.87 31.72
C LEU A 1073 -6.47 8.68 32.11
N LEU A 1074 -7.26 9.77 32.08
CA LEU A 1074 -8.67 9.72 32.47
C LEU A 1074 -9.50 8.76 31.59
N GLY A 1075 -9.16 8.63 30.31
CA GLY A 1075 -9.85 7.74 29.36
C GLY A 1075 -9.55 6.24 29.50
N PHE A 1076 -8.60 5.84 30.35
CA PHE A 1076 -8.36 4.42 30.65
C PHE A 1076 -9.31 3.92 31.73
N ARG A 1077 -9.80 2.68 31.59
CA ARG A 1077 -10.59 2.02 32.63
C ARG A 1077 -9.70 1.76 33.86
N PRO A 1078 -10.17 1.99 35.10
CA PRO A 1078 -9.42 1.63 36.30
C PRO A 1078 -9.20 0.11 36.36
N LEU A 1079 -8.00 -0.30 36.77
CA LEU A 1079 -7.63 -1.72 36.96
C LEU A 1079 -7.51 -2.10 38.44
N ASP A 1080 -7.96 -1.20 39.28
CA ASP A 1080 -7.81 -1.15 40.73
C ASP A 1080 -8.58 -2.29 41.42
N GLY A 1081 -9.57 -2.86 40.73
CA GLY A 1081 -10.30 -4.06 41.14
C GLY A 1081 -9.53 -5.38 40.96
N LEU A 1082 -8.34 -5.36 40.35
CA LEU A 1082 -7.46 -6.54 40.16
C LEU A 1082 -8.11 -7.73 39.42
N ARG A 1083 -8.94 -7.46 38.39
CA ARG A 1083 -9.68 -8.50 37.63
C ARG A 1083 -9.22 -8.70 36.17
N LEU A 1084 -8.20 -7.98 35.71
CA LEU A 1084 -7.81 -7.97 34.28
C LEU A 1084 -7.26 -9.32 33.81
N TYR A 1085 -6.43 -9.95 34.63
CA TYR A 1085 -5.88 -11.28 34.39
C TYR A 1085 -5.55 -11.89 35.76
N THR A 1086 -6.19 -13.02 36.08
CA THR A 1086 -6.04 -13.67 37.39
C THR A 1086 -5.75 -15.15 37.23
N THR A 1087 -4.68 -15.61 37.88
CA THR A 1087 -4.31 -17.03 37.92
C THR A 1087 -4.22 -17.47 39.38
N PRO A 1088 -5.07 -18.40 39.84
CA PRO A 1088 -6.22 -19.02 39.15
C PRO A 1088 -7.43 -18.07 39.02
N ALA A 1089 -8.49 -18.50 38.32
CA ALA A 1089 -9.73 -17.72 38.16
C ALA A 1089 -10.37 -17.37 39.52
N LEU A 1090 -10.88 -16.14 39.65
CA LEU A 1090 -11.48 -15.63 40.87
C LEU A 1090 -12.82 -16.33 41.21
N PRO A 1091 -13.10 -16.64 42.50
CA PRO A 1091 -14.39 -17.16 42.93
C PRO A 1091 -15.49 -16.08 42.96
N ASP A 1092 -16.75 -16.51 42.84
CA ASP A 1092 -17.92 -15.61 42.90
C ASP A 1092 -17.98 -14.88 44.25
N GLY A 1093 -18.14 -13.55 44.19
CA GLY A 1093 -18.14 -12.69 45.37
C GLY A 1093 -16.76 -12.25 45.87
N TRP A 1094 -15.67 -12.60 45.17
CA TRP A 1094 -14.32 -12.15 45.53
C TRP A 1094 -14.19 -10.62 45.53
N ALA A 1095 -13.62 -10.08 46.60
CA ALA A 1095 -13.31 -8.67 46.76
C ALA A 1095 -11.93 -8.47 47.39
N VAL A 1096 -11.34 -7.30 47.19
CA VAL A 1096 -10.09 -6.88 47.83
C VAL A 1096 -10.35 -5.75 48.80
N SER A 1097 -9.63 -5.72 49.93
CA SER A 1097 -9.75 -4.63 50.90
C SER A 1097 -9.47 -3.27 50.24
N PRO A 1098 -10.39 -2.29 50.30
CA PRO A 1098 -10.21 -0.97 49.68
C PRO A 1098 -8.92 -0.27 50.15
N ARG A 1099 -8.52 -0.45 51.42
CA ARG A 1099 -7.29 0.14 51.98
C ARG A 1099 -6.01 -0.32 51.26
N LEU A 1100 -5.97 -1.54 50.75
CA LEU A 1100 -4.82 -2.06 49.99
C LEU A 1100 -4.78 -1.49 48.58
N VAL A 1101 -5.95 -1.31 47.96
CA VAL A 1101 -6.09 -0.70 46.62
C VAL A 1101 -5.62 0.75 46.63
N LEU A 1102 -6.01 1.53 47.64
CA LEU A 1102 -5.55 2.92 47.80
C LEU A 1102 -4.02 3.02 47.90
N GLN A 1103 -3.40 2.13 48.69
CA GLN A 1103 -1.94 2.06 48.83
C GLN A 1103 -1.26 1.67 47.52
N LEU A 1104 -1.82 0.70 46.79
CA LEU A 1104 -1.32 0.23 45.50
C LEU A 1104 -1.38 1.33 44.44
N ASN A 1105 -2.52 2.02 44.32
CA ASN A 1105 -2.74 3.11 43.38
C ASN A 1105 -1.75 4.27 43.63
N LEU A 1106 -1.55 4.64 44.89
CA LEU A 1106 -0.62 5.73 45.24
C LEU A 1106 0.84 5.34 45.00
N PHE A 1107 1.25 4.13 45.38
CA PHE A 1107 2.63 3.64 45.22
C PHE A 1107 3.01 3.43 43.74
N SER A 1108 2.07 2.98 42.92
CA SER A 1108 2.27 2.72 41.49
C SER A 1108 2.28 3.98 40.62
N GLY A 1109 1.74 5.09 41.13
CA GLY A 1109 1.76 6.39 40.46
C GLY A 1109 0.49 6.74 39.67
N GLN A 1110 -0.66 6.25 40.13
CA GLN A 1110 -1.97 6.63 39.58
C GLN A 1110 -2.23 8.13 39.71
N LEU A 1111 -2.92 8.71 38.73
CA LEU A 1111 -3.15 10.17 38.64
C LEU A 1111 -4.62 10.57 38.65
N TYR A 1112 -5.50 9.63 38.34
CA TYR A 1112 -6.94 9.84 38.27
C TYR A 1112 -7.64 8.82 39.16
N PHE A 1113 -8.49 9.31 40.06
CA PHE A 1113 -9.40 8.46 40.83
C PHE A 1113 -10.62 8.09 40.01
N ASP A 1114 -11.24 6.96 40.34
CA ASP A 1114 -12.48 6.50 39.70
C ASP A 1114 -13.73 7.14 40.28
N SER A 1115 -13.69 7.55 41.56
CA SER A 1115 -14.84 8.16 42.23
C SER A 1115 -14.44 9.21 43.26
N PHE A 1116 -15.40 10.07 43.62
CA PHE A 1116 -15.24 11.04 44.70
C PHE A 1116 -14.98 10.35 46.06
N VAL A 1117 -15.53 9.16 46.26
CA VAL A 1117 -15.31 8.35 47.47
C VAL A 1117 -13.84 7.91 47.57
N GLU A 1118 -13.22 7.51 46.46
CA GLU A 1118 -11.81 7.15 46.43
C GLU A 1118 -10.91 8.37 46.73
N TYR A 1119 -11.23 9.52 46.15
CA TYR A 1119 -10.54 10.79 46.42
C TYR A 1119 -10.55 11.14 47.91
N THR A 1120 -11.73 11.16 48.54
CA THR A 1120 -11.87 11.49 49.98
C THR A 1120 -11.14 10.48 50.88
N ALA A 1121 -11.18 9.19 50.55
CA ALA A 1121 -10.46 8.16 51.29
C ALA A 1121 -8.92 8.30 51.20
N VAL A 1122 -8.38 8.74 50.05
CA VAL A 1122 -6.94 9.05 49.92
C VAL A 1122 -6.57 10.31 50.69
N CYS A 1123 -7.41 11.34 50.68
CA CYS A 1123 -7.22 12.54 51.49
C CYS A 1123 -7.20 12.20 52.99
N ASP A 1124 -8.14 11.37 53.47
CA ASP A 1124 -8.18 10.94 54.88
C ASP A 1124 -6.93 10.10 55.25
N MET A 1125 -6.48 9.20 54.36
CA MET A 1125 -5.26 8.41 54.55
C MET A 1125 -4.00 9.29 54.67
N LEU A 1126 -3.91 10.35 53.88
CA LEU A 1126 -2.77 11.29 53.87
C LEU A 1126 -2.91 12.44 54.86
N GLY A 1127 -4.08 12.62 55.47
CA GLY A 1127 -4.38 13.72 56.39
C GLY A 1127 -4.55 15.07 55.68
N LEU A 1128 -5.10 15.09 54.46
CA LEU A 1128 -5.37 16.31 53.67
C LEU A 1128 -6.83 16.75 53.83
N ASP A 1129 -7.06 18.07 53.92
CA ASP A 1129 -8.42 18.64 53.97
C ASP A 1129 -9.09 18.55 52.59
N TRP A 1130 -10.23 17.86 52.54
CA TRP A 1130 -11.12 17.81 51.38
C TRP A 1130 -12.50 18.44 51.67
N ARG A 1131 -12.79 18.79 52.93
CA ARG A 1131 -14.09 19.32 53.37
C ARG A 1131 -14.22 20.83 53.13
N GLY A 1132 -13.13 21.49 52.75
CA GLY A 1132 -13.10 22.89 52.36
C GLY A 1132 -13.43 23.83 53.51
N CYS A 1133 -12.44 24.12 54.36
CA CYS A 1133 -12.54 25.18 55.37
C CYS A 1133 -12.52 26.62 54.81
N ALA A 1134 -12.81 26.82 53.52
CA ALA A 1134 -12.98 28.13 52.90
C ALA A 1134 -14.46 28.52 52.82
N GLY A 1135 -15.10 28.75 53.97
CA GLY A 1135 -16.49 29.22 53.96
C GLY A 1135 -17.26 29.30 55.27
N LYS A 1136 -16.70 28.91 56.42
CA LYS A 1136 -17.37 29.11 57.73
C LYS A 1136 -16.50 29.90 58.69
N GLN A 1137 -17.14 30.91 59.26
CA GLN A 1137 -16.61 31.97 60.11
C GLN A 1137 -15.78 31.45 61.29
N GLU A 1138 -14.68 32.17 61.53
CA GLU A 1138 -14.15 32.56 62.84
C GLU A 1138 -14.56 31.70 64.04
N GLN A 1139 -13.97 30.51 64.15
CA GLN A 1139 -13.35 30.00 65.38
C GLN A 1139 -12.65 28.66 65.07
N SER A 1140 -11.33 28.62 65.26
CA SER A 1140 -10.41 27.47 65.12
C SER A 1140 -10.07 26.92 63.72
N VAL A 1141 -9.53 27.74 62.81
CA VAL A 1141 -8.77 27.23 61.62
C VAL A 1141 -7.28 27.59 61.75
N SER A 1142 -6.62 27.08 62.80
CA SER A 1142 -5.15 27.17 62.94
C SER A 1142 -4.46 25.83 62.68
N GLY A 1143 -5.19 24.88 62.07
CA GLY A 1143 -4.77 23.48 61.96
C GLY A 1143 -4.38 22.99 60.57
N VAL A 1144 -4.71 23.69 59.48
CA VAL A 1144 -4.44 23.21 58.10
C VAL A 1144 -3.29 24.00 57.47
N GLY A 1145 -2.26 23.31 57.00
CA GLY A 1145 -1.11 23.88 56.30
C GLY A 1145 -1.46 24.44 54.91
N ALA A 1146 -0.59 25.27 54.33
CA ALA A 1146 -0.78 25.86 53.00
C ALA A 1146 -0.82 24.84 51.85
N ASP A 1147 -0.39 23.61 52.11
CA ASP A 1147 -0.44 22.45 51.23
C ASP A 1147 -1.68 21.56 51.48
N GLY A 1148 -2.61 22.01 52.32
CA GLY A 1148 -3.83 21.29 52.66
C GLY A 1148 -3.67 20.24 53.76
N PHE A 1149 -2.49 20.08 54.37
CA PHE A 1149 -2.27 19.06 55.40
C PHE A 1149 -2.84 19.47 56.77
N VAL A 1150 -3.67 18.63 57.37
CA VAL A 1150 -4.30 18.83 58.68
C VAL A 1150 -3.36 18.36 59.79
N ASN A 1151 -2.93 19.32 60.61
CA ASN A 1151 -2.09 19.08 61.78
C ASN A 1151 -2.76 18.06 62.73
N PRO A 1152 -2.02 17.02 63.19
CA PRO A 1152 -2.55 15.97 64.05
C PRO A 1152 -3.35 16.45 65.27
N VAL A 1153 -3.00 17.60 65.85
CA VAL A 1153 -3.67 18.17 67.04
C VAL A 1153 -5.10 18.63 66.75
N PHE A 1154 -5.41 18.92 65.49
CA PHE A 1154 -6.70 19.45 65.04
C PHE A 1154 -7.55 18.40 64.29
N ARG A 1155 -7.09 17.15 64.21
CA ARG A 1155 -7.90 16.03 63.69
C ARG A 1155 -8.92 15.67 64.77
N THR A 1156 -10.22 15.76 64.45
CA THR A 1156 -11.31 15.45 65.39
C THR A 1156 -11.24 14.02 65.88
N THR A 1157 -11.45 13.79 67.17
CA THR A 1157 -11.37 12.49 67.85
C THR A 1157 -12.43 11.47 67.43
N ASP A 1158 -13.37 11.84 66.57
CA ASP A 1158 -14.52 11.01 66.17
C ASP A 1158 -14.34 10.25 64.84
N ASP A 1159 -13.25 10.43 64.08
CA ASP A 1159 -13.09 9.73 62.80
C ASP A 1159 -11.96 8.67 62.83
N GLU A 1160 -12.32 7.47 62.39
CA GLU A 1160 -11.49 6.30 62.06
C GLU A 1160 -10.48 6.55 60.91
N THR A 1161 -9.95 7.78 60.76
CA THR A 1161 -9.15 8.24 59.61
C THR A 1161 -7.85 7.46 59.40
N GLY A 1162 -7.31 6.80 60.44
CA GLY A 1162 -6.15 5.91 60.30
C GLY A 1162 -4.85 6.60 59.83
N CYS A 1163 -4.81 7.94 59.76
CA CYS A 1163 -3.67 8.70 59.27
C CYS A 1163 -2.53 8.75 60.29
N THR A 1164 -1.37 8.21 59.91
CA THR A 1164 -0.16 8.08 60.73
C THR A 1164 0.83 9.24 60.57
N PHE A 1165 0.60 10.15 59.62
CA PHE A 1165 1.51 11.26 59.31
C PHE A 1165 1.51 12.36 60.38
N ARG A 1166 2.71 12.71 60.87
CA ARG A 1166 2.95 13.85 61.77
C ARG A 1166 3.37 15.11 61.01
N HIS A 1167 3.99 14.93 59.84
CA HIS A 1167 4.40 15.98 58.93
C HIS A 1167 3.80 15.75 57.53
N SER A 1168 3.68 16.82 56.73
CA SER A 1168 2.99 16.73 55.44
C SER A 1168 3.72 15.83 54.42
N PRO A 1169 3.04 14.83 53.83
CA PRO A 1169 3.60 13.98 52.78
C PRO A 1169 3.53 14.62 51.37
N VAL A 1170 2.94 15.82 51.21
CA VAL A 1170 2.66 16.43 49.90
C VAL A 1170 3.93 16.71 49.10
N GLY A 1171 4.98 17.23 49.75
CA GLY A 1171 6.27 17.50 49.11
C GLY A 1171 6.91 16.24 48.51
N PHE A 1172 6.87 15.14 49.27
CA PHE A 1172 7.32 13.82 48.81
C PHE A 1172 6.51 13.35 47.60
N LEU A 1173 5.19 13.38 47.68
CA LEU A 1173 4.31 12.89 46.61
C LEU A 1173 4.42 13.72 45.32
N LYS A 1174 4.59 15.05 45.41
CA LYS A 1174 4.83 15.89 44.22
C LYS A 1174 6.08 15.48 43.49
N VAL A 1175 7.20 15.30 44.21
CA VAL A 1175 8.47 14.89 43.60
C VAL A 1175 8.37 13.45 43.08
N PHE A 1176 7.78 12.54 43.85
CA PHE A 1176 7.61 11.14 43.45
C PHE A 1176 6.78 10.99 42.17
N LEU A 1177 5.64 11.68 42.07
CA LEU A 1177 4.72 11.50 40.94
C LEU A 1177 5.06 12.33 39.70
N SER A 1178 5.67 13.51 39.87
CA SER A 1178 6.06 14.36 38.73
C SER A 1178 7.46 14.03 38.20
N LYS A 1179 8.43 13.82 39.10
CA LYS A 1179 9.85 13.67 38.75
C LYS A 1179 10.26 12.21 38.66
N VAL A 1180 9.94 11.40 39.68
CA VAL A 1180 10.43 10.01 39.78
C VAL A 1180 9.64 9.07 38.86
N ARG A 1181 8.30 9.11 38.88
CA ARG A 1181 7.47 8.26 38.02
C ARG A 1181 7.24 8.80 36.60
N ARG A 1182 7.53 10.09 36.33
CA ARG A 1182 7.13 10.76 35.06
C ARG A 1182 8.15 11.73 34.43
N ASP A 1183 9.42 11.68 34.81
CA ASP A 1183 10.50 12.47 34.19
C ASP A 1183 10.21 13.99 34.06
N SER A 1184 9.65 14.60 35.11
CA SER A 1184 9.31 16.04 35.18
C SER A 1184 8.18 16.50 34.24
N LYS A 1185 7.30 15.59 33.80
CA LYS A 1185 6.06 15.98 33.11
C LYS A 1185 5.05 16.57 34.09
N GLY A 1186 4.37 17.64 33.68
CA GLY A 1186 3.33 18.30 34.49
C GLY A 1186 2.21 17.35 34.90
N ILE A 1187 1.81 17.40 36.17
CA ILE A 1187 0.70 16.63 36.75
C ILE A 1187 -0.44 17.52 37.25
N ASP A 1188 -0.24 18.83 37.21
CA ASP A 1188 -1.08 19.93 37.67
C ASP A 1188 -2.53 19.87 37.15
N ARG A 1189 -2.76 19.31 35.96
CA ARG A 1189 -4.12 19.14 35.39
C ARG A 1189 -4.83 17.84 35.78
N THR A 1190 -4.17 16.93 36.50
CA THR A 1190 -4.73 15.63 36.91
C THR A 1190 -5.45 15.72 38.26
N HIS A 1191 -6.24 14.70 38.63
CA HIS A 1191 -6.93 14.69 39.94
C HIS A 1191 -5.93 14.71 41.10
N ILE A 1192 -4.88 13.88 41.02
CA ILE A 1192 -3.82 13.86 42.03
C ILE A 1192 -3.01 15.16 42.05
N GLY A 1193 -2.72 15.76 40.89
CA GLY A 1193 -2.02 17.04 40.83
C GLY A 1193 -2.81 18.17 41.50
N LYS A 1194 -4.10 18.29 41.16
CA LYS A 1194 -5.03 19.22 41.82
C LYS A 1194 -5.09 18.99 43.34
N MET A 1195 -5.23 17.73 43.77
CA MET A 1195 -5.22 17.35 45.19
C MET A 1195 -3.94 17.81 45.90
N LEU A 1196 -2.76 17.58 45.31
CA LEU A 1196 -1.47 17.97 45.90
C LEU A 1196 -1.22 19.49 45.86
N ASP A 1197 -1.89 20.22 44.96
CA ASP A 1197 -1.89 21.69 44.91
C ASP A 1197 -2.96 22.32 45.83
N ALA A 1198 -3.56 21.53 46.72
CA ALA A 1198 -4.65 21.93 47.63
C ALA A 1198 -5.90 22.47 46.90
N VAL A 1199 -6.10 22.06 45.64
CA VAL A 1199 -7.32 22.33 44.87
C VAL A 1199 -8.34 21.24 45.17
N LEU A 1200 -9.46 21.65 45.77
CA LEU A 1200 -10.56 20.74 46.11
C LEU A 1200 -11.24 20.22 44.83
N LEU A 1201 -11.38 18.90 44.74
CA LEU A 1201 -12.22 18.25 43.73
C LEU A 1201 -13.64 18.15 44.28
N THR A 1202 -14.63 18.24 43.40
CA THR A 1202 -16.05 18.06 43.72
C THR A 1202 -16.59 16.82 43.03
N GLU A 1203 -17.76 16.33 43.43
CA GLU A 1203 -18.41 15.18 42.77
C GLU A 1203 -18.57 15.38 41.25
N LYS A 1204 -18.69 16.63 40.78
CA LYS A 1204 -18.79 16.96 39.35
C LYS A 1204 -17.55 16.63 38.55
N ASP A 1205 -16.37 16.59 39.18
CA ASP A 1205 -15.11 16.23 38.52
C ASP A 1205 -15.03 14.73 38.19
N PHE A 1206 -15.98 13.92 38.67
CA PHE A 1206 -16.03 12.46 38.49
C PHE A 1206 -17.22 11.98 37.65
N VAL A 1207 -18.04 12.89 37.11
CA VAL A 1207 -19.19 12.53 36.26
C VAL A 1207 -18.73 12.50 34.79
N ASN A 1208 -18.56 11.30 34.25
CA ASN A 1208 -18.53 11.02 32.80
C ASN A 1208 -19.60 10.00 32.46
#